data_AF-A0A3A5J1Z9-F1
#
_entry.id   AF-A0A3A5J1Z9-F1
#
_cell.length_a   1.000
_cell.length_b   1.000
_cell.length_c   1.000
_cell.angle_alpha   90.00
_cell.angle_beta   90.00
_cell.angle_gamma   90.00
#
_symmetry.space_group_name_H-M   'P 1'
#
loop_
_entity.id
_entity.type
_entity.pdbx_description
1 polymer ?
#
loop_
_entity_poly.entity_id
_entity_poly.type
_entity_poly.pdbx_seq_one_letter_code
_entity_poly.pdbx_strand_id
1 'polypeptide(L)'
;MTETADAHAETAIDSRITAWFAARDWHVFDFQREAWAARAGGHSGLIHAPTGTGKTLAAWFGAINAWWMSAVDETTTPGLTVLWITPLRALAADTTQHLVRSAEELGLSWTIERRTGDTKSHVKARQRKKLPSALVTTPESLNLLLSYADHEAMFAGLQTVVVDEWHELLSTKRGVALELALARLRAINPRLATWGLSATLANLEQAGAALTGGADIAYIRGVVPATTEITALLPETVDRFPWAGHMGTQMVAPVIATIEAARTTLLFTNTRSQAELWHQALIRARPDWLTQIALHHGSLDRELRDTVEAMIADGRLACVVATSSLDLGVDFSPVDQVIQVGSPKGVARLLQRAGRSGHRPGVPSRILCVPTHAFELVEIAAARKKALAGELEARRPLTGALDVLAQHVVTRALGSTASGGLTPAALRAEIATTHAYRHLSDEAWQWTLDFVTRGGAALSAYPEFRRVDTDAQGRLTVGDKRIARRHRMTMGTITSDAAMRVQWTKGGRLGTVEERFIAQLKPGDVFLFSGRLLELVRVRELTAYVKTATRKNRQVPRWAGGRMAISGTLADAIRELLEAARDGHYGEPELIAIRDLLELQKGWSALPAADELLVEHVTSREGRHWFFYPFAGRLAHEGLSALVAWRLARMHQATFRFSVNDYGFELVTRSKVDFAVDELRAAFSPDHLVDDLLTCLNASELAKHAFRDIARIAGLVFSGYPGQTKSARQVQASSGLVYDVLARYDADNRLLTQARDEVLERELEIGRLRSALARVGEQSIRLAEPPRLTPLGFPLWVERVASQVSNESWKDRVARMTVQLEKAADRKSSR
;
A
#
# COMPACT_ATOMS: atom_id res chain seq x y z
N MET A 1 -48.69 -20.89 -14.24
CA MET A 1 -48.61 -19.81 -13.22
C MET A 1 -47.15 -19.52 -12.89
N THR A 2 -46.34 -19.25 -13.92
CA THR A 2 -44.88 -19.13 -13.83
C THR A 2 -44.35 -17.98 -14.71
N GLU A 3 -45.23 -17.07 -15.13
CA GLU A 3 -44.89 -15.89 -15.95
C GLU A 3 -45.10 -14.56 -15.20
N THR A 4 -45.63 -14.59 -13.97
CA THR A 4 -45.90 -13.38 -13.18
C THR A 4 -44.86 -13.08 -12.11
N ALA A 5 -43.80 -13.89 -11.99
CA ALA A 5 -42.70 -13.63 -11.05
C ALA A 5 -41.58 -12.76 -11.64
N ASP A 6 -41.36 -12.80 -12.97
CA ASP A 6 -40.34 -11.96 -13.64
C ASP A 6 -40.79 -10.50 -13.82
N ALA A 7 -42.10 -10.23 -13.81
CA ALA A 7 -42.64 -8.88 -14.02
C ALA A 7 -42.65 -7.98 -12.77
N HIS A 8 -42.13 -8.45 -11.62
CA HIS A 8 -42.07 -7.64 -10.38
C HIS A 8 -40.64 -7.19 -10.01
N ALA A 9 -39.62 -7.65 -10.75
CA ALA A 9 -38.24 -7.18 -10.59
C ALA A 9 -37.92 -5.91 -11.42
N GLU A 10 -38.75 -5.54 -12.39
CA GLU A 10 -38.67 -4.26 -13.14
C GLU A 10 -39.06 -3.02 -12.31
N THR A 11 -39.33 -3.21 -11.02
CA THR A 11 -39.75 -2.13 -10.14
C THR A 11 -38.56 -1.25 -9.73
N ALA A 12 -38.60 0.00 -10.20
CA ALA A 12 -37.96 1.20 -9.64
C ALA A 12 -36.53 1.58 -10.09
N ILE A 13 -36.30 1.73 -11.41
CA ILE A 13 -35.22 2.58 -11.92
C ILE A 13 -35.86 3.77 -12.66
N ASP A 14 -35.52 4.99 -12.27
CA ASP A 14 -36.03 6.19 -12.93
C ASP A 14 -35.65 6.25 -14.43
N SER A 15 -36.63 6.55 -15.27
CA SER A 15 -36.47 6.62 -16.73
C SER A 15 -35.37 7.58 -17.19
N ARG A 16 -35.04 8.62 -16.41
CA ARG A 16 -33.95 9.57 -16.69
C ARG A 16 -32.59 8.89 -16.72
N ILE A 17 -32.36 7.90 -15.84
CA ILE A 17 -31.10 7.13 -15.82
C ILE A 17 -31.00 6.31 -17.10
N THR A 18 -32.06 5.59 -17.47
CA THR A 18 -32.09 4.78 -18.69
C THR A 18 -31.89 5.65 -19.94
N ALA A 19 -32.53 6.81 -20.01
CA ALA A 19 -32.36 7.78 -21.08
C ALA A 19 -30.92 8.33 -21.14
N TRP A 20 -30.27 8.56 -19.99
CA TRP A 20 -28.89 9.04 -19.93
C TRP A 20 -27.89 8.03 -20.54
N PHE A 21 -28.09 6.73 -20.29
CA PHE A 21 -27.31 5.66 -20.94
C PHE A 21 -27.60 5.57 -22.43
N ALA A 22 -28.88 5.58 -22.83
CA ALA A 22 -29.29 5.50 -24.23
C ALA A 22 -28.74 6.67 -25.08
N ALA A 23 -28.71 7.89 -24.53
CA ALA A 23 -28.14 9.07 -25.21
C ALA A 23 -26.63 8.96 -25.51
N ARG A 24 -25.93 8.00 -24.88
CA ARG A 24 -24.50 7.72 -25.07
C ARG A 24 -24.24 6.45 -25.86
N ASP A 25 -25.29 5.78 -26.32
CA ASP A 25 -25.21 4.43 -26.90
C ASP A 25 -24.53 3.43 -25.95
N TRP A 26 -24.80 3.58 -24.65
CA TRP A 26 -24.25 2.71 -23.61
C TRP A 26 -25.31 1.73 -23.11
N HIS A 27 -24.89 0.47 -22.93
CA HIS A 27 -25.73 -0.54 -22.28
C HIS A 27 -25.54 -0.51 -20.76
N VAL A 28 -26.66 -0.57 -20.03
CA VAL A 28 -26.65 -0.78 -18.59
C VAL A 28 -26.29 -2.24 -18.31
N PHE A 29 -25.29 -2.47 -17.44
CA PHE A 29 -24.88 -3.81 -17.02
C PHE A 29 -25.80 -4.39 -15.93
N ASP A 30 -25.88 -5.72 -15.85
CA ASP A 30 -26.70 -6.41 -14.83
C ASP A 30 -26.32 -6.02 -13.41
N PHE A 31 -25.02 -5.99 -13.11
CA PHE A 31 -24.54 -5.60 -11.78
C PHE A 31 -24.91 -4.13 -11.41
N GLN A 32 -25.11 -3.26 -12.40
CA GLN A 32 -25.58 -1.89 -12.15
C GLN A 32 -27.07 -1.92 -11.75
N ARG A 33 -27.90 -2.69 -12.46
CA ARG A 33 -29.31 -2.89 -12.10
C ARG A 33 -29.46 -3.52 -10.71
N GLU A 34 -28.67 -4.56 -10.42
CA GLU A 34 -28.64 -5.20 -9.11
C GLU A 34 -28.28 -4.20 -7.99
N ALA A 35 -27.27 -3.34 -8.22
CA ALA A 35 -26.90 -2.29 -7.28
C ALA A 35 -28.03 -1.29 -7.04
N TRP A 36 -28.70 -0.85 -8.10
CA TRP A 36 -29.79 0.11 -8.00
C TRP A 36 -31.00 -0.49 -7.27
N ALA A 37 -31.37 -1.74 -7.58
CA ALA A 37 -32.45 -2.44 -6.91
C ALA A 37 -32.17 -2.68 -5.42
N ALA A 38 -30.96 -3.17 -5.08
CA ALA A 38 -30.55 -3.36 -3.70
C ALA A 38 -30.57 -2.05 -2.91
N ARG A 39 -30.07 -0.95 -3.51
CA ARG A 39 -30.09 0.38 -2.89
C ARG A 39 -31.51 0.91 -2.71
N ALA A 40 -32.38 0.74 -3.70
CA ALA A 40 -33.79 1.13 -3.63
C ALA A 40 -34.52 0.39 -2.50
N GLY A 41 -34.18 -0.89 -2.27
CA GLY A 41 -34.65 -1.69 -1.13
C GLY A 41 -34.06 -1.28 0.24
N GLY A 42 -33.21 -0.25 0.31
CA GLY A 42 -32.62 0.24 1.55
C GLY A 42 -31.37 -0.52 2.03
N HIS A 43 -30.81 -1.42 1.21
CA HIS A 43 -29.66 -2.23 1.59
C HIS A 43 -28.33 -1.45 1.47
N SER A 44 -27.37 -1.85 2.30
CA SER A 44 -25.95 -1.58 2.09
C SER A 44 -25.37 -2.57 1.08
N GLY A 45 -24.25 -2.24 0.43
CA GLY A 45 -23.71 -3.09 -0.63
C GLY A 45 -22.19 -3.01 -0.80
N LEU A 46 -21.61 -4.06 -1.36
CA LEU A 46 -20.23 -4.08 -1.84
C LEU A 46 -20.23 -4.44 -3.32
N ILE A 47 -19.89 -3.46 -4.17
CA ILE A 47 -19.78 -3.63 -5.61
C ILE A 47 -18.33 -4.03 -5.93
N HIS A 48 -18.16 -5.26 -6.38
CA HIS A 48 -16.89 -5.81 -6.84
C HIS A 48 -16.95 -5.99 -8.36
N ALA A 49 -16.30 -5.09 -9.10
CA ALA A 49 -16.25 -5.17 -10.57
C ALA A 49 -14.91 -4.61 -11.10
N PRO A 50 -14.49 -4.95 -12.33
CA PRO A 50 -13.28 -4.39 -12.94
C PRO A 50 -13.31 -2.85 -13.04
N THR A 51 -12.16 -2.21 -13.30
CA THR A 51 -12.14 -0.78 -13.68
C THR A 51 -12.76 -0.60 -15.07
N GLY A 52 -13.23 0.61 -15.39
CA GLY A 52 -13.84 0.89 -16.70
C GLY A 52 -15.25 0.33 -16.94
N THR A 53 -15.85 -0.38 -15.97
CA THR A 53 -17.19 -0.99 -16.11
C THR A 53 -18.33 -0.15 -15.53
N GLY A 54 -18.03 1.05 -15.01
CA GLY A 54 -19.06 1.95 -14.49
C GLY A 54 -19.53 1.68 -13.05
N LYS A 55 -18.65 1.17 -12.16
CA LYS A 55 -18.91 1.04 -10.71
C LYS A 55 -19.36 2.34 -10.05
N THR A 56 -18.76 3.46 -10.47
CA THR A 56 -19.12 4.78 -9.99
C THR A 56 -20.59 5.09 -10.30
N LEU A 57 -21.04 4.78 -11.52
CA LEU A 57 -22.44 4.95 -11.93
C LEU A 57 -23.38 4.00 -11.18
N ALA A 58 -22.93 2.76 -10.92
CA ALA A 58 -23.70 1.80 -10.12
C ALA A 58 -24.05 2.36 -8.74
N ALA A 59 -23.07 2.88 -7.98
CA ALA A 59 -23.35 3.48 -6.67
C ALA A 59 -24.02 4.86 -6.76
N TRP A 60 -23.58 5.71 -7.68
CA TRP A 60 -24.06 7.08 -7.80
C TRP A 60 -25.54 7.14 -8.21
N PHE A 61 -25.90 6.46 -9.29
CA PHE A 61 -27.28 6.44 -9.75
C PHE A 61 -28.19 5.64 -8.82
N GLY A 62 -27.66 4.64 -8.10
CA GLY A 62 -28.40 3.99 -7.01
C GLY A 62 -28.79 4.98 -5.91
N ALA A 63 -27.87 5.87 -5.52
CA ALA A 63 -28.13 6.89 -4.50
C ALA A 63 -29.14 7.95 -4.98
N ILE A 64 -29.01 8.42 -6.23
CA ILE A 64 -29.96 9.37 -6.83
C ILE A 64 -31.35 8.74 -6.96
N ASN A 65 -31.43 7.51 -7.48
CA ASN A 65 -32.69 6.80 -7.67
C ASN A 65 -33.44 6.61 -6.34
N ALA A 66 -32.72 6.19 -5.29
CA ALA A 66 -33.31 6.07 -3.96
C ALA A 66 -33.75 7.44 -3.37
N TRP A 67 -33.06 8.52 -3.70
CA TRP A 67 -33.51 9.87 -3.31
C TRP A 67 -34.80 10.24 -4.04
N TRP A 68 -34.88 10.10 -5.37
CA TRP A 68 -36.10 10.39 -6.14
C TRP A 68 -37.31 9.62 -5.62
N MET A 69 -37.15 8.34 -5.30
CA MET A 69 -38.22 7.51 -4.73
C MET A 69 -38.74 7.99 -3.35
N SER A 70 -37.94 8.78 -2.63
CA SER A 70 -38.27 9.27 -1.27
C SER A 70 -38.49 10.79 -1.21
N ALA A 71 -38.20 11.51 -2.29
CA ALA A 71 -38.26 12.97 -2.32
C ALA A 71 -39.72 13.44 -2.37
N VAL A 72 -40.06 14.40 -1.49
CA VAL A 72 -41.38 15.05 -1.49
C VAL A 72 -41.45 16.16 -2.55
N ASP A 73 -40.31 16.81 -2.81
CA ASP A 73 -40.15 17.84 -3.83
C ASP A 73 -38.76 17.71 -4.46
N GLU A 74 -38.72 17.33 -5.74
CA GLU A 74 -37.47 17.18 -6.50
C GLU A 74 -36.85 18.52 -6.93
N THR A 75 -37.62 19.61 -6.89
CA THR A 75 -37.17 20.94 -7.36
C THR A 75 -36.30 21.65 -6.34
N THR A 76 -36.49 21.36 -5.05
CA THR A 76 -35.70 21.94 -3.96
C THR A 76 -34.32 21.25 -3.84
N THR A 77 -33.25 22.05 -3.82
CA THR A 77 -31.89 21.54 -3.55
C THR A 77 -31.82 20.95 -2.13
N PRO A 78 -31.60 19.64 -1.95
CA PRO A 78 -31.55 19.04 -0.64
C PRO A 78 -30.26 19.44 0.12
N GLY A 79 -30.30 19.29 1.44
CA GLY A 79 -29.08 19.28 2.26
C GLY A 79 -28.18 18.07 1.96
N LEU A 80 -27.16 17.81 2.78
CA LEU A 80 -26.26 16.69 2.54
C LEU A 80 -27.02 15.35 2.53
N THR A 81 -27.08 14.71 1.36
CA THR A 81 -27.76 13.43 1.12
C THR A 81 -26.76 12.31 0.82
N VAL A 82 -25.69 12.61 0.07
CA VAL A 82 -24.66 11.62 -0.32
C VAL A 82 -23.27 12.06 0.14
N LEU A 83 -22.55 11.14 0.80
CA LEU A 83 -21.16 11.32 1.18
C LEU A 83 -20.28 10.34 0.42
N TRP A 84 -19.39 10.84 -0.42
CA TRP A 84 -18.45 10.02 -1.19
C TRP A 84 -17.05 10.09 -0.55
N ILE A 85 -16.59 8.97 -0.01
CA ILE A 85 -15.28 8.83 0.63
C ILE A 85 -14.31 8.25 -0.38
N THR A 86 -13.22 8.98 -0.62
CA THR A 86 -12.10 8.51 -1.45
C THR A 86 -10.82 8.37 -0.62
N PRO A 87 -10.01 7.31 -0.83
CA PRO A 87 -8.76 7.13 -0.12
C PRO A 87 -7.68 8.11 -0.55
N LEU A 88 -7.79 8.71 -1.74
CA LEU A 88 -6.76 9.57 -2.33
C LEU A 88 -7.29 10.94 -2.70
N ARG A 89 -6.50 11.98 -2.41
CA ARG A 89 -6.86 13.37 -2.73
C ARG A 89 -6.92 13.64 -4.23
N ALA A 90 -6.13 12.91 -5.02
CA ALA A 90 -6.11 13.01 -6.48
C ALA A 90 -7.45 12.56 -7.09
N LEU A 91 -7.93 11.38 -6.69
CA LEU A 91 -9.22 10.83 -7.12
C LEU A 91 -10.40 11.75 -6.78
N ALA A 92 -10.33 12.47 -5.64
CA ALA A 92 -11.41 13.36 -5.22
C ALA A 92 -11.78 14.43 -6.26
N ALA A 93 -10.82 14.96 -7.03
CA ALA A 93 -11.11 16.00 -8.02
C ALA A 93 -11.88 15.44 -9.22
N ASP A 94 -11.37 14.34 -9.78
CA ASP A 94 -11.97 13.64 -10.92
C ASP A 94 -13.38 13.13 -10.59
N THR A 95 -13.54 12.41 -9.47
CA THR A 95 -14.84 11.95 -9.00
C THR A 95 -15.83 13.12 -8.90
N THR A 96 -15.42 14.25 -8.29
CA THR A 96 -16.33 15.40 -8.15
C THR A 96 -16.80 15.92 -9.50
N GLN A 97 -15.91 16.02 -10.49
CA GLN A 97 -16.27 16.47 -11.84
C GLN A 97 -17.24 15.50 -12.52
N HIS A 98 -16.99 14.19 -12.43
CA HIS A 98 -17.89 13.16 -12.96
C HIS A 98 -19.28 13.19 -12.31
N LEU A 99 -19.36 13.38 -10.99
CA LEU A 99 -20.63 13.48 -10.28
C LEU A 99 -21.38 14.78 -10.64
N VAL A 100 -20.70 15.92 -10.75
CA VAL A 100 -21.27 17.19 -11.19
C VAL A 100 -21.87 17.07 -12.58
N ARG A 101 -21.08 16.59 -13.55
CA ARG A 101 -21.50 16.47 -14.94
C ARG A 101 -22.72 15.57 -15.09
N SER A 102 -22.70 14.39 -14.46
CA SER A 102 -23.84 13.46 -14.53
C SER A 102 -25.09 14.02 -13.85
N ALA A 103 -24.94 14.79 -12.77
CA ALA A 103 -26.08 15.44 -12.12
C ALA A 103 -26.71 16.54 -12.98
N GLU A 104 -25.88 17.37 -13.63
CA GLU A 104 -26.34 18.40 -14.58
C GLU A 104 -27.08 17.77 -15.77
N GLU A 105 -26.52 16.69 -16.33
CA GLU A 105 -27.13 15.96 -17.45
C GLU A 105 -28.44 15.25 -17.09
N LEU A 106 -28.63 14.90 -15.81
CA LEU A 106 -29.91 14.37 -15.27
C LEU A 106 -30.88 15.47 -14.83
N GLY A 107 -30.50 16.76 -14.92
CA GLY A 107 -31.32 17.89 -14.51
C GLY A 107 -31.50 18.03 -12.99
N LEU A 108 -30.58 17.50 -12.18
CA LEU A 108 -30.65 17.58 -10.72
C LEU A 108 -30.27 18.98 -10.22
N SER A 109 -31.05 19.52 -9.28
CA SER A 109 -30.75 20.79 -8.57
C SER A 109 -29.66 20.65 -7.49
N TRP A 110 -28.95 19.52 -7.45
CA TRP A 110 -28.00 19.17 -6.41
C TRP A 110 -26.74 20.02 -6.47
N THR A 111 -26.27 20.44 -5.30
CA THR A 111 -24.93 21.02 -5.18
C THR A 111 -23.94 19.91 -4.88
N ILE A 112 -22.85 19.81 -5.64
CA ILE A 112 -21.85 18.76 -5.47
C ILE A 112 -20.49 19.41 -5.32
N GLU A 113 -19.82 19.14 -4.20
CA GLU A 113 -18.52 19.76 -3.93
C GLU A 113 -17.52 18.79 -3.29
N ARG A 114 -16.25 19.20 -3.33
CA ARG A 114 -15.12 18.49 -2.72
C ARG A 114 -14.68 19.16 -1.42
N ARG A 115 -14.41 18.34 -0.39
CA ARG A 115 -13.70 18.77 0.83
C ARG A 115 -12.53 17.85 1.15
N THR A 116 -11.32 18.34 0.96
CA THR A 116 -10.10 17.60 1.32
C THR A 116 -9.10 18.52 2.02
N GLY A 117 -7.90 18.01 2.32
CA GLY A 117 -6.77 18.84 2.72
C GLY A 117 -6.50 20.00 1.75
N ASP A 118 -6.75 19.83 0.44
CA ASP A 118 -6.49 20.84 -0.60
C ASP A 118 -7.56 21.90 -0.73
N THR A 119 -8.74 21.70 -0.14
CA THR A 119 -9.83 22.66 -0.26
C THR A 119 -9.43 23.97 0.43
N LYS A 120 -9.54 25.09 -0.30
CA LYS A 120 -9.17 26.43 0.18
C LYS A 120 -9.92 26.76 1.47
N SER A 121 -9.29 27.51 2.37
CA SER A 121 -9.84 27.84 3.70
C SER A 121 -11.21 28.51 3.63
N HIS A 122 -11.42 29.46 2.70
CA HIS A 122 -12.70 30.14 2.52
C HIS A 122 -13.82 29.19 2.06
N VAL A 123 -13.51 28.22 1.18
CA VAL A 123 -14.46 27.19 0.75
C VAL A 123 -14.83 26.30 1.94
N LYS A 124 -13.85 25.88 2.73
CA LYS A 124 -14.09 25.08 3.96
C LYS A 124 -14.99 25.81 4.95
N ALA A 125 -14.85 27.14 5.07
CA ALA A 125 -15.66 27.97 5.95
C ALA A 125 -17.11 28.13 5.44
N ARG A 126 -17.32 28.26 4.11
CA ARG A 126 -18.66 28.23 3.49
C ARG A 126 -19.35 26.88 3.73
N GLN A 127 -18.66 25.78 3.39
CA GLN A 127 -19.17 24.41 3.57
C GLN A 127 -19.54 24.10 5.02
N ARG A 128 -18.85 24.73 5.98
CA ARG A 128 -19.16 24.62 7.41
C ARG A 128 -20.51 25.24 7.81
N LYS A 129 -20.98 26.23 7.06
CA LYS A 129 -22.29 26.86 7.28
C LYS A 129 -23.41 26.09 6.57
N LYS A 130 -23.13 25.61 5.34
CA LYS A 130 -24.06 24.81 4.55
C LYS A 130 -23.27 23.80 3.73
N LEU A 131 -23.47 22.52 4.01
CA LEU A 131 -22.88 21.42 3.23
C LEU A 131 -23.61 21.28 1.88
N PRO A 132 -22.91 20.80 0.83
CA PRO A 132 -23.53 20.50 -0.45
C PRO A 132 -24.46 19.28 -0.35
N SER A 133 -25.31 19.07 -1.36
CA SER A 133 -26.19 17.91 -1.50
C SER A 133 -25.39 16.60 -1.60
N ALA A 134 -24.26 16.63 -2.31
CA ALA A 134 -23.27 15.55 -2.29
C ALA A 134 -21.86 16.08 -1.98
N LEU A 135 -21.15 15.39 -1.08
CA LEU A 135 -19.80 15.79 -0.66
C LEU A 135 -18.77 14.69 -0.97
N VAL A 136 -17.80 14.99 -1.84
CA VAL A 136 -16.62 14.14 -2.05
C VAL A 136 -15.53 14.53 -1.05
N THR A 137 -15.11 13.59 -0.21
CA THR A 137 -14.20 13.85 0.91
C THR A 137 -13.27 12.67 1.20
N THR A 138 -12.36 12.85 2.14
CA THR A 138 -11.41 11.85 2.64
C THR A 138 -11.76 11.43 4.06
N PRO A 139 -11.35 10.23 4.54
CA PRO A 139 -11.56 9.80 5.92
C PRO A 139 -11.12 10.83 6.97
N GLU A 140 -9.99 11.51 6.75
CA GLU A 140 -9.45 12.51 7.67
C GLU A 140 -10.35 13.77 7.75
N SER A 141 -10.84 14.22 6.60
CA SER A 141 -11.75 15.37 6.51
C SER A 141 -13.13 15.06 7.08
N LEU A 142 -13.62 13.82 6.96
CA LEU A 142 -14.84 13.35 7.62
C LEU A 142 -14.66 13.37 9.14
N ASN A 143 -13.59 12.77 9.66
CA ASN A 143 -13.31 12.79 11.10
C ASN A 143 -13.30 14.24 11.63
N LEU A 144 -12.67 15.17 10.91
CA LEU A 144 -12.69 16.60 11.28
C LEU A 144 -14.11 17.16 11.36
N LEU A 145 -15.00 16.83 10.42
CA LEU A 145 -16.40 17.25 10.46
C LEU A 145 -17.15 16.68 11.69
N LEU A 146 -16.85 15.42 12.07
CA LEU A 146 -17.43 14.78 13.26
C LEU A 146 -16.94 15.37 14.59
N SER A 147 -15.82 16.11 14.58
CA SER A 147 -15.28 16.79 15.78
C SER A 147 -16.01 18.09 16.17
N TYR A 148 -16.95 18.55 15.33
CA TYR A 148 -17.69 19.78 15.59
C TYR A 148 -18.99 19.48 16.33
N ALA A 149 -19.39 20.44 17.17
CA ALA A 149 -20.48 20.24 18.12
C ALA A 149 -21.87 20.09 17.45
N ASP A 150 -22.00 20.54 16.21
CA ASP A 150 -23.20 20.52 15.38
C ASP A 150 -23.23 19.35 14.37
N HIS A 151 -22.31 18.39 14.47
CA HIS A 151 -22.17 17.28 13.51
C HIS A 151 -23.46 16.45 13.34
N GLU A 152 -24.24 16.26 14.41
CA GLU A 152 -25.52 15.53 14.34
C GLU A 152 -26.48 16.21 13.36
N ALA A 153 -26.65 17.53 13.47
CA ALA A 153 -27.48 18.31 12.56
C ALA A 153 -26.93 18.32 11.13
N MET A 154 -25.61 18.38 10.95
CA MET A 154 -24.97 18.32 9.63
C MET A 154 -25.25 17.02 8.87
N PHE A 155 -25.31 15.89 9.58
CA PHE A 155 -25.42 14.56 8.99
C PHE A 155 -26.81 13.92 9.15
N ALA A 156 -27.77 14.59 9.81
CA ALA A 156 -29.11 14.06 10.05
C ALA A 156 -29.85 13.64 8.76
N GLY A 157 -29.66 14.39 7.67
CA GLY A 157 -30.25 14.11 6.36
C GLY A 157 -29.46 13.14 5.46
N LEU A 158 -28.31 12.65 5.93
CA LEU A 158 -27.44 11.80 5.12
C LEU A 158 -28.11 10.43 4.88
N GLN A 159 -28.29 10.05 3.62
CA GLN A 159 -28.95 8.80 3.24
C GLN A 159 -27.98 7.74 2.72
N THR A 160 -26.84 8.15 2.14
CA THR A 160 -25.89 7.20 1.55
C THR A 160 -24.45 7.62 1.76
N VAL A 161 -23.62 6.68 2.19
CA VAL A 161 -22.16 6.81 2.14
C VAL A 161 -21.62 5.85 1.09
N VAL A 162 -20.82 6.36 0.16
CA VAL A 162 -20.05 5.55 -0.78
C VAL A 162 -18.59 5.59 -0.36
N VAL A 163 -17.95 4.45 -0.20
CA VAL A 163 -16.53 4.29 0.08
C VAL A 163 -15.86 3.73 -1.18
N ASP A 164 -15.24 4.63 -1.93
CA ASP A 164 -14.52 4.29 -3.13
C ASP A 164 -13.20 3.60 -2.81
N GLU A 165 -12.77 2.71 -3.71
CA GLU A 165 -11.54 1.92 -3.57
C GLU A 165 -11.34 1.34 -2.16
N TRP A 166 -12.38 0.70 -1.61
CA TRP A 166 -12.43 0.25 -0.21
C TRP A 166 -11.24 -0.63 0.20
N HIS A 167 -10.72 -1.44 -0.75
CA HIS A 167 -9.55 -2.30 -0.54
C HIS A 167 -8.28 -1.52 -0.15
N GLU A 168 -8.15 -0.23 -0.50
CA GLU A 168 -7.02 0.61 -0.12
C GLU A 168 -7.05 1.07 1.34
N LEU A 169 -8.23 1.08 1.96
CA LEU A 169 -8.40 1.47 3.37
C LEU A 169 -8.43 0.27 4.31
N LEU A 170 -8.92 -0.88 3.84
CA LEU A 170 -9.26 -2.05 4.64
C LEU A 170 -8.17 -2.47 5.65
N SER A 171 -6.92 -2.63 5.19
CA SER A 171 -5.79 -3.08 6.03
C SER A 171 -4.98 -1.92 6.62
N THR A 172 -5.61 -0.78 6.91
CA THR A 172 -4.91 0.43 7.37
C THR A 172 -5.59 1.07 8.57
N LYS A 173 -4.83 1.83 9.37
CA LYS A 173 -5.39 2.68 10.44
C LYS A 173 -6.36 3.72 9.91
N ARG A 174 -6.28 4.09 8.62
CA ARG A 174 -7.26 4.97 7.96
C ARG A 174 -8.61 4.27 7.79
N GLY A 175 -8.59 2.97 7.47
CA GLY A 175 -9.77 2.11 7.48
C GLY A 175 -10.41 2.06 8.85
N VAL A 176 -9.63 1.79 9.90
CA VAL A 176 -10.12 1.78 11.29
C VAL A 176 -10.77 3.12 11.69
N ALA A 177 -10.13 4.24 11.35
CA ALA A 177 -10.70 5.57 11.60
C ALA A 177 -11.98 5.84 10.79
N LEU A 178 -12.11 5.25 9.60
CA LEU A 178 -13.33 5.33 8.80
C LEU A 178 -14.43 4.44 9.37
N GLU A 179 -14.13 3.22 9.83
CA GLU A 179 -15.10 2.33 10.49
C GLU A 179 -15.77 3.03 11.68
N LEU A 180 -14.96 3.66 12.54
CA LEU A 180 -15.44 4.45 13.67
C LEU A 180 -16.31 5.64 13.23
N ALA A 181 -15.91 6.34 12.16
CA ALA A 181 -16.70 7.43 11.60
C ALA A 181 -18.05 6.93 11.03
N LEU A 182 -18.05 5.78 10.34
CA LEU A 182 -19.26 5.15 9.80
C LEU A 182 -20.19 4.66 10.92
N ALA A 183 -19.65 4.06 11.98
CA ALA A 183 -20.43 3.71 13.17
C ALA A 183 -21.14 4.93 13.74
N ARG A 184 -20.44 6.08 13.80
CA ARG A 184 -21.06 7.32 14.25
C ARG A 184 -22.16 7.83 13.31
N LEU A 185 -21.94 7.78 12.00
CA LEU A 185 -22.96 8.18 11.03
C LEU A 185 -24.21 7.27 11.10
N ARG A 186 -24.03 5.96 11.32
CA ARG A 186 -25.14 5.02 11.55
C ARG A 186 -25.88 5.27 12.86
N ALA A 187 -25.17 5.71 13.91
CA ALA A 187 -25.82 6.12 15.16
C ALA A 187 -26.70 7.38 14.98
N ILE A 188 -26.33 8.27 14.05
CA ILE A 188 -27.14 9.47 13.70
C ILE A 188 -28.33 9.06 12.81
N ASN A 189 -28.11 8.21 11.81
CA ASN A 189 -29.16 7.68 10.95
C ASN A 189 -29.04 6.15 10.82
N PRO A 190 -29.84 5.36 11.57
CA PRO A 190 -29.81 3.90 11.49
C PRO A 190 -30.19 3.31 10.12
N ARG A 191 -30.85 4.09 9.25
CA ARG A 191 -31.22 3.71 7.88
C ARG A 191 -30.14 4.07 6.84
N LEU A 192 -28.96 4.49 7.27
CA LEU A 192 -27.87 4.89 6.39
C LEU A 192 -27.37 3.71 5.55
N ALA A 193 -27.51 3.81 4.22
CA ALA A 193 -26.95 2.83 3.31
C ALA A 193 -25.44 3.08 3.11
N THR A 194 -24.61 2.07 3.34
CA THR A 194 -23.15 2.14 3.13
C THR A 194 -22.75 1.28 1.94
N TRP A 195 -22.06 1.87 0.98
CA TRP A 195 -21.71 1.23 -0.29
C TRP A 195 -20.20 1.23 -0.50
N GLY A 196 -19.60 0.06 -0.68
CA GLY A 196 -18.18 -0.09 -0.95
C GLY A 196 -17.95 -0.34 -2.44
N LEU A 197 -16.93 0.29 -3.02
CA LEU A 197 -16.48 0.01 -4.38
C LEU A 197 -15.10 -0.65 -4.34
N SER A 198 -14.92 -1.76 -5.05
CA SER A 198 -13.63 -2.43 -5.15
C SER A 198 -13.44 -3.14 -6.50
N ALA A 199 -12.18 -3.27 -6.94
CA ALA A 199 -11.82 -4.01 -8.15
C ALA A 199 -11.14 -5.35 -7.85
N THR A 200 -10.29 -5.39 -6.83
CA THR A 200 -9.32 -6.47 -6.66
C THR A 200 -9.24 -6.89 -5.20
N LEU A 201 -10.24 -7.64 -4.74
CA LEU A 201 -10.35 -8.07 -3.35
C LEU A 201 -10.88 -9.51 -3.28
N ALA A 202 -10.13 -10.41 -2.64
CA ALA A 202 -10.52 -11.82 -2.50
C ALA A 202 -11.47 -12.07 -1.32
N ASN A 203 -11.28 -11.39 -0.18
CA ASN A 203 -12.03 -11.61 1.05
C ASN A 203 -13.23 -10.65 1.18
N LEU A 204 -14.17 -10.74 0.23
CA LEU A 204 -15.34 -9.85 0.14
C LEU A 204 -16.16 -9.84 1.43
N GLU A 205 -16.39 -10.99 2.07
CA GLU A 205 -17.20 -11.08 3.30
C GLU A 205 -16.61 -10.28 4.45
N GLN A 206 -15.31 -10.44 4.71
CA GLN A 206 -14.61 -9.69 5.76
C GLN A 206 -14.59 -8.19 5.46
N ALA A 207 -14.45 -7.82 4.18
CA ALA A 207 -14.48 -6.43 3.77
C ALA A 207 -15.88 -5.80 3.89
N GLY A 208 -16.94 -6.55 3.55
CA GLY A 208 -18.32 -6.15 3.75
C GLY A 208 -18.62 -5.93 5.23
N ALA A 209 -18.25 -6.90 6.08
CA ALA A 209 -18.41 -6.80 7.52
C ALA A 209 -17.67 -5.59 8.13
N ALA A 210 -16.45 -5.30 7.69
CA ALA A 210 -15.70 -4.12 8.12
C ALA A 210 -16.37 -2.81 7.67
N LEU A 211 -16.92 -2.77 6.45
CA LEU A 211 -17.60 -1.59 5.92
C LEU A 211 -18.92 -1.29 6.68
N THR A 212 -19.73 -2.31 6.93
CA THR A 212 -21.10 -2.16 7.48
C THR A 212 -21.19 -2.33 8.99
N GLY A 213 -20.13 -2.80 9.65
CA GLY A 213 -20.17 -3.18 11.06
C GLY A 213 -20.89 -4.51 11.30
N GLY A 214 -20.84 -5.42 10.31
CA GLY A 214 -21.50 -6.73 10.37
C GLY A 214 -22.98 -6.74 10.05
N ALA A 215 -23.56 -5.61 9.60
CA ALA A 215 -24.92 -5.58 9.07
C ALA A 215 -25.00 -6.31 7.71
N ASP A 216 -26.19 -6.79 7.39
CA ASP A 216 -26.49 -7.48 6.13
C ASP A 216 -26.16 -6.59 4.91
N ILE A 217 -25.61 -7.20 3.88
CA ILE A 217 -24.98 -6.51 2.75
C ILE A 217 -25.20 -7.26 1.43
N ALA A 218 -25.59 -6.52 0.39
CA ALA A 218 -25.65 -7.04 -0.96
C ALA A 218 -24.23 -7.15 -1.58
N TYR A 219 -23.78 -8.36 -1.89
CA TYR A 219 -22.54 -8.57 -2.64
C TYR A 219 -22.84 -8.60 -4.14
N ILE A 220 -22.44 -7.54 -4.84
CA ILE A 220 -22.72 -7.38 -6.26
C ILE A 220 -21.44 -7.59 -7.05
N ARG A 221 -21.42 -8.60 -7.90
CA ARG A 221 -20.25 -8.97 -8.71
C ARG A 221 -20.47 -8.54 -10.16
N GLY A 222 -19.76 -7.50 -10.58
CA GLY A 222 -19.72 -7.10 -11.99
C GLY A 222 -18.73 -7.94 -12.77
N VAL A 223 -19.16 -9.11 -13.25
CA VAL A 223 -18.39 -9.89 -14.21
C VAL A 223 -18.61 -9.28 -15.59
N VAL A 224 -17.74 -8.35 -15.99
CA VAL A 224 -17.69 -7.90 -17.38
C VAL A 224 -16.55 -8.65 -18.05
N PRO A 225 -16.78 -9.36 -19.16
CA PRO A 225 -15.75 -10.11 -19.88
C PRO A 225 -14.78 -9.16 -20.57
N ALA A 226 -13.96 -8.44 -19.80
CA ALA A 226 -12.79 -7.77 -20.30
C ALA A 226 -11.64 -8.77 -20.21
N THR A 227 -11.21 -9.30 -21.36
CA THR A 227 -10.00 -10.12 -21.42
C THR A 227 -8.80 -9.25 -21.03
N THR A 228 -8.04 -9.69 -20.04
CA THR A 228 -6.78 -9.04 -19.68
C THR A 228 -5.64 -9.80 -20.33
N GLU A 229 -4.99 -9.18 -21.31
CA GLU A 229 -3.83 -9.72 -22.00
C GLU A 229 -2.57 -9.40 -21.17
N ILE A 230 -2.06 -10.41 -20.49
CA ILE A 230 -0.82 -10.34 -19.71
C ILE A 230 0.27 -11.04 -20.50
N THR A 231 1.30 -10.29 -20.90
CA THR A 231 2.42 -10.82 -21.68
C THR A 231 3.76 -10.46 -21.02
N ALA A 232 4.81 -11.21 -21.35
CA ALA A 232 6.18 -10.89 -20.93
C ALA A 232 7.02 -10.50 -22.15
N LEU A 233 7.87 -9.49 -21.99
CA LEU A 233 8.92 -9.23 -22.95
C LEU A 233 10.11 -10.15 -22.64
N LEU A 234 10.36 -11.11 -23.53
CA LEU A 234 11.43 -12.11 -23.38
C LEU A 234 12.77 -11.53 -23.88
N PRO A 235 13.84 -11.56 -23.07
CA PRO A 235 15.17 -11.19 -23.52
C PRO A 235 15.68 -12.12 -24.63
N GLU A 236 16.41 -11.59 -25.62
CA GLU A 236 17.08 -12.39 -26.65
C GLU A 236 18.11 -13.36 -26.04
N THR A 237 18.81 -12.89 -25.02
CA THR A 237 19.78 -13.66 -24.24
C THR A 237 19.40 -13.64 -22.77
N VAL A 238 19.34 -14.82 -22.16
CA VAL A 238 18.99 -14.97 -20.75
C VAL A 238 20.23 -15.37 -19.95
N ASP A 239 20.62 -14.54 -18.98
CA ASP A 239 21.74 -14.82 -18.07
C ASP A 239 21.41 -16.05 -17.19
N ARG A 240 22.35 -17.01 -17.09
CA ARG A 240 22.21 -18.19 -16.21
C ARG A 240 22.42 -17.82 -14.73
N PHE A 241 23.07 -16.69 -14.45
CA PHE A 241 23.31 -16.15 -13.10
C PHE A 241 22.74 -14.73 -12.95
N PRO A 242 21.41 -14.60 -12.82
CA PRO A 242 20.74 -13.31 -12.80
C PRO A 242 21.07 -12.51 -11.53
N TRP A 243 21.15 -11.19 -11.65
CA TRP A 243 21.24 -10.28 -10.51
C TRP A 243 20.65 -8.91 -10.84
N ALA A 244 20.09 -8.22 -9.85
CA ALA A 244 19.24 -7.05 -10.06
C ALA A 244 19.99 -5.75 -10.47
N GLY A 245 21.32 -5.73 -10.54
CA GLY A 245 22.04 -4.45 -10.61
C GLY A 245 22.21 -3.82 -11.99
N HIS A 246 21.68 -4.44 -13.06
CA HIS A 246 21.42 -3.77 -14.34
C HIS A 246 20.03 -3.11 -14.40
N MET A 247 19.14 -3.38 -13.43
CA MET A 247 17.76 -2.88 -13.33
C MET A 247 16.96 -2.99 -14.64
N GLY A 248 17.23 -4.02 -15.45
CA GLY A 248 16.55 -4.24 -16.74
C GLY A 248 16.95 -3.30 -17.88
N THR A 249 18.00 -2.48 -17.74
CA THR A 249 18.36 -1.49 -18.79
C THR A 249 18.77 -2.12 -20.13
N GLN A 250 19.13 -3.39 -20.16
CA GLN A 250 19.31 -4.15 -21.41
C GLN A 250 18.01 -4.22 -22.23
N MET A 251 16.86 -4.15 -21.57
CA MET A 251 15.53 -4.19 -22.18
C MET A 251 15.07 -2.83 -22.72
N VAL A 252 15.89 -1.76 -22.65
CA VAL A 252 15.50 -0.41 -23.09
C VAL A 252 15.15 -0.38 -24.58
N ALA A 253 15.94 -1.02 -25.44
CA ALA A 253 15.66 -1.00 -26.88
C ALA A 253 14.36 -1.76 -27.24
N PRO A 254 14.11 -2.99 -26.72
CA PRO A 254 12.81 -3.63 -26.89
C PRO A 254 11.64 -2.82 -26.32
N VAL A 255 11.81 -2.17 -25.16
CA VAL A 255 10.76 -1.32 -24.58
C VAL A 255 10.47 -0.10 -25.45
N ILE A 256 11.48 0.52 -26.07
CA ILE A 256 11.28 1.61 -27.03
C ILE A 256 10.43 1.14 -28.21
N ALA A 257 10.74 -0.02 -28.78
CA ALA A 257 9.96 -0.58 -29.87
C ALA A 257 8.50 -0.83 -29.47
N THR A 258 8.24 -1.31 -28.25
CA THR A 258 6.88 -1.45 -27.73
C THR A 258 6.19 -0.09 -27.56
N ILE A 259 6.88 0.92 -27.04
CA ILE A 259 6.31 2.28 -26.86
C ILE A 259 5.93 2.88 -28.23
N GLU A 260 6.74 2.69 -29.26
CA GLU A 260 6.47 3.17 -30.62
C GLU A 260 5.24 2.52 -31.27
N ALA A 261 4.91 1.29 -30.88
CA ALA A 261 3.77 0.55 -31.40
C ALA A 261 2.41 1.00 -30.81
N ALA A 262 2.40 1.88 -29.81
CA ALA A 262 1.20 2.40 -29.17
C ALA A 262 1.16 3.94 -29.22
N ARG A 263 -0.03 4.55 -29.04
CA ARG A 263 -0.13 6.02 -29.01
C ARG A 263 0.27 6.56 -27.65
N THR A 264 -0.23 5.93 -26.59
CA THR A 264 0.03 6.33 -25.20
C THR A 264 0.35 5.10 -24.35
N THR A 265 1.49 5.14 -23.65
CA THR A 265 1.97 4.08 -22.76
C THR A 265 2.06 4.55 -21.32
N LEU A 266 1.54 3.77 -20.37
CA LEU A 266 1.88 3.94 -18.95
C LEU A 266 2.93 2.90 -18.55
N LEU A 267 4.14 3.35 -18.22
CA LEU A 267 5.22 2.47 -17.78
C LEU A 267 5.36 2.55 -16.26
N PHE A 268 4.97 1.49 -15.56
CA PHE A 268 5.08 1.38 -14.11
C PHE A 268 6.40 0.78 -13.66
N THR A 269 6.91 1.30 -12.55
CA THR A 269 8.06 0.79 -11.83
C THR A 269 7.71 0.64 -10.34
N ASN A 270 8.43 -0.22 -9.62
CA ASN A 270 8.12 -0.50 -8.22
C ASN A 270 8.70 0.53 -7.25
N THR A 271 9.72 1.28 -7.66
CA THR A 271 10.37 2.29 -6.81
C THR A 271 10.56 3.59 -7.57
N ARG A 272 10.62 4.71 -6.83
CA ARG A 272 10.86 6.03 -7.42
C ARG A 272 12.24 6.12 -8.06
N SER A 273 13.25 5.49 -7.44
CA SER A 273 14.59 5.35 -8.04
C SER A 273 14.57 4.60 -9.38
N GLN A 274 13.76 3.56 -9.52
CA GLN A 274 13.61 2.83 -10.76
C GLN A 274 12.90 3.66 -11.83
N ALA A 275 11.84 4.40 -11.46
CA ALA A 275 11.16 5.33 -12.36
C ALA A 275 12.14 6.36 -12.96
N GLU A 276 12.94 7.01 -12.10
CA GLU A 276 13.92 8.00 -12.57
C GLU A 276 14.98 7.38 -13.49
N LEU A 277 15.46 6.18 -13.15
CA LEU A 277 16.46 5.48 -13.96
C LEU A 277 15.91 5.11 -15.34
N TRP A 278 14.70 4.56 -15.41
CA TRP A 278 14.06 4.18 -16.67
C TRP A 278 13.74 5.40 -17.54
N HIS A 279 13.21 6.47 -16.94
CA HIS A 279 13.00 7.73 -17.64
C HIS A 279 14.30 8.25 -18.28
N GLN A 280 15.41 8.26 -17.52
CA GLN A 280 16.70 8.68 -18.07
C GLN A 280 17.24 7.75 -19.15
N ALA A 281 17.07 6.44 -18.98
CA ALA A 281 17.53 5.46 -19.97
C ALA A 281 16.79 5.60 -21.30
N LEU A 282 15.47 5.78 -21.25
CA LEU A 282 14.62 6.03 -22.41
C LEU A 282 15.02 7.33 -23.12
N ILE A 283 15.13 8.45 -22.41
CA ILE A 283 15.55 9.73 -22.99
C ILE A 283 16.97 9.68 -23.57
N ARG A 284 17.89 8.95 -22.94
CA ARG A 284 19.25 8.80 -23.48
C ARG A 284 19.26 8.04 -24.80
N ALA A 285 18.43 7.00 -24.92
CA ALA A 285 18.31 6.21 -26.14
C ALA A 285 17.45 6.92 -27.22
N ARG A 286 16.50 7.76 -26.80
CA ARG A 286 15.61 8.57 -27.66
C ARG A 286 15.57 10.04 -27.23
N PRO A 287 16.61 10.83 -27.55
CA PRO A 287 16.66 12.24 -27.18
C PRO A 287 15.53 13.09 -27.77
N ASP A 288 14.96 12.66 -28.90
CA ASP A 288 13.82 13.26 -29.59
C ASP A 288 12.49 13.13 -28.81
N TRP A 289 12.43 12.26 -27.81
CA TRP A 289 11.26 12.06 -26.95
C TRP A 289 11.19 12.97 -25.73
N LEU A 290 12.09 13.93 -25.60
CA LEU A 290 12.19 14.81 -24.42
C LEU A 290 10.86 15.50 -24.05
N THR A 291 10.02 15.82 -25.02
CA THR A 291 8.70 16.45 -24.80
C THR A 291 7.53 15.46 -24.86
N GLN A 292 7.80 14.19 -25.19
CA GLN A 292 6.80 13.13 -25.37
C GLN A 292 6.82 12.11 -24.22
N ILE A 293 7.84 12.16 -23.36
CA ILE A 293 7.95 11.34 -22.17
C ILE A 293 7.94 12.20 -20.92
N ALA A 294 7.19 11.75 -19.90
CA ALA A 294 7.14 12.39 -18.60
C ALA A 294 7.41 11.39 -17.45
N LEU A 295 7.84 11.93 -16.31
CA LEU A 295 8.01 11.21 -15.06
C LEU A 295 6.87 11.55 -14.11
N HIS A 296 6.31 10.55 -13.41
CA HIS A 296 5.25 10.75 -12.45
C HIS A 296 5.45 9.95 -11.15
N HIS A 297 5.66 10.63 -10.02
CA HIS A 297 5.66 10.00 -8.70
C HIS A 297 5.37 11.01 -7.58
N GLY A 298 4.92 10.52 -6.41
CA GLY A 298 4.45 11.37 -5.31
C GLY A 298 5.48 12.36 -4.70
N SER A 299 6.77 12.23 -5.04
CA SER A 299 7.80 13.20 -4.65
C SER A 299 7.91 14.45 -5.54
N LEU A 300 7.29 14.44 -6.73
CA LEU A 300 7.33 15.59 -7.64
C LEU A 300 6.42 16.71 -7.15
N ASP A 301 6.71 17.94 -7.58
CA ASP A 301 5.82 19.07 -7.35
C ASP A 301 4.43 18.79 -7.93
N ARG A 302 3.41 19.33 -7.27
CA ARG A 302 2.02 19.11 -7.65
C ARG A 302 1.70 19.73 -9.01
N GLU A 303 2.17 20.92 -9.29
CA GLU A 303 1.87 21.60 -10.56
C GLU A 303 2.40 20.78 -11.75
N LEU A 304 3.57 20.16 -11.59
CA LEU A 304 4.13 19.23 -12.56
C LEU A 304 3.26 17.98 -12.71
N ARG A 305 2.79 17.37 -11.61
CA ARG A 305 1.91 16.20 -11.68
C ARG A 305 0.58 16.52 -12.36
N ASP A 306 -0.08 17.60 -11.95
CA ASP A 306 -1.35 18.05 -12.53
C ASP A 306 -1.17 18.34 -14.05
N THR A 307 -0.03 18.89 -14.46
CA THR A 307 0.32 19.09 -15.88
C THR A 307 0.51 17.78 -16.64
N VAL A 308 1.25 16.82 -16.07
CA VAL A 308 1.47 15.50 -16.69
C VAL A 308 0.15 14.74 -16.81
N GLU A 309 -0.69 14.74 -15.77
CA GLU A 309 -2.01 14.11 -15.77
C GLU A 309 -2.90 14.68 -16.91
N ALA A 310 -2.92 16.00 -17.09
CA ALA A 310 -3.65 16.65 -18.19
C ALA A 310 -3.07 16.27 -19.57
N MET A 311 -1.75 16.25 -19.72
CA MET A 311 -1.11 15.86 -20.98
C MET A 311 -1.36 14.40 -21.37
N ILE A 312 -1.50 13.49 -20.39
CA ILE A 312 -1.91 12.11 -20.63
C ILE A 312 -3.36 12.07 -21.13
N ALA A 313 -4.27 12.77 -20.44
CA ALA A 313 -5.69 12.82 -20.82
C ALA A 313 -5.91 13.38 -22.23
N ASP A 314 -5.10 14.37 -22.63
CA ASP A 314 -5.11 14.95 -23.98
C ASP A 314 -4.43 14.06 -25.04
N GLY A 315 -3.82 12.93 -24.66
CA GLY A 315 -3.07 12.05 -25.57
C GLY A 315 -1.79 12.68 -26.14
N ARG A 316 -1.17 13.62 -25.42
CA ARG A 316 0.02 14.38 -25.88
C ARG A 316 1.36 13.71 -25.55
N LEU A 317 1.35 12.65 -24.75
CA LEU A 317 2.53 11.95 -24.27
C LEU A 317 2.55 10.53 -24.83
N ALA A 318 3.66 10.14 -25.45
CA ALA A 318 3.89 8.77 -25.91
C ALA A 318 4.07 7.80 -24.73
N CYS A 319 4.74 8.25 -23.65
CA CYS A 319 4.95 7.41 -22.48
C CYS A 319 5.04 8.23 -21.17
N VAL A 320 4.42 7.72 -20.10
CA VAL A 320 4.63 8.23 -18.75
C VAL A 320 5.22 7.16 -17.86
N VAL A 321 6.41 7.46 -17.34
CA VAL A 321 7.14 6.59 -16.40
C VAL A 321 6.67 6.91 -14.99
N ALA A 322 5.97 5.96 -14.37
CA ALA A 322 5.30 6.18 -13.10
C ALA A 322 5.64 5.13 -12.03
N THR A 323 5.35 5.50 -10.78
CA THR A 323 5.22 4.56 -9.66
C THR A 323 3.74 4.29 -9.38
N SER A 324 3.40 3.74 -8.22
CA SER A 324 2.00 3.55 -7.80
C SER A 324 1.17 4.83 -7.70
N SER A 325 1.77 6.00 -7.90
CA SER A 325 1.06 7.28 -8.03
C SER A 325 -0.01 7.32 -9.11
N LEU A 326 0.06 6.45 -10.13
CA LEU A 326 -0.96 6.33 -11.18
C LEU A 326 -1.65 4.95 -11.19
N ASP A 327 -1.42 4.11 -10.16
CA ASP A 327 -2.07 2.78 -10.08
C ASP A 327 -3.61 2.92 -9.90
N LEU A 328 -4.04 4.04 -9.29
CA LEU A 328 -5.39 4.25 -8.81
C LEU A 328 -5.98 5.57 -9.32
N GLY A 329 -7.26 5.51 -9.68
CA GLY A 329 -8.20 6.61 -9.45
C GLY A 329 -8.13 7.83 -10.37
N VAL A 330 -7.64 7.71 -11.59
CA VAL A 330 -7.93 8.68 -12.65
C VAL A 330 -8.16 7.91 -13.95
N ASP A 331 -9.23 8.25 -14.69
CA ASP A 331 -9.47 7.72 -16.02
C ASP A 331 -8.54 8.43 -17.01
N PHE A 332 -7.46 7.76 -17.38
CA PHE A 332 -6.52 8.24 -18.40
C PHE A 332 -6.90 7.67 -19.76
N SER A 333 -8.11 7.97 -20.24
CA SER A 333 -8.47 7.65 -21.63
C SER A 333 -7.89 8.73 -22.55
N PRO A 334 -7.04 8.39 -23.56
CA PRO A 334 -6.79 7.06 -24.11
C PRO A 334 -5.37 6.52 -23.83
N VAL A 335 -5.22 5.67 -22.80
CA VAL A 335 -4.03 4.81 -22.63
C VAL A 335 -4.27 3.48 -23.34
N ASP A 336 -3.42 3.19 -24.33
CA ASP A 336 -3.55 1.99 -25.17
C ASP A 336 -2.88 0.77 -24.53
N GLN A 337 -1.79 0.98 -23.79
CA GLN A 337 -1.03 -0.09 -23.18
C GLN A 337 -0.39 0.30 -21.85
N VAL A 338 -0.18 -0.72 -21.02
CA VAL A 338 0.60 -0.61 -19.79
C VAL A 338 1.86 -1.47 -19.89
N ILE A 339 2.98 -0.93 -19.42
CA ILE A 339 4.24 -1.68 -19.25
C ILE A 339 4.52 -1.78 -17.75
N GLN A 340 4.74 -3.00 -17.25
CA GLN A 340 5.15 -3.27 -15.87
C GLN A 340 6.64 -3.63 -15.85
N VAL A 341 7.49 -2.74 -15.35
CA VAL A 341 8.93 -3.01 -15.23
C VAL A 341 9.26 -3.66 -13.89
N GLY A 342 9.93 -4.80 -13.98
CA GLY A 342 10.30 -5.65 -12.87
C GLY A 342 9.13 -6.49 -12.37
N SER A 343 9.37 -7.22 -11.30
CA SER A 343 8.37 -8.07 -10.64
C SER A 343 7.02 -7.36 -10.46
N PRO A 344 5.88 -8.04 -10.72
CA PRO A 344 4.56 -7.49 -10.45
C PRO A 344 4.30 -7.30 -8.94
N LYS A 345 5.04 -8.03 -8.09
CA LYS A 345 4.91 -8.12 -6.62
C LYS A 345 3.56 -8.62 -6.09
N GLY A 346 2.49 -8.57 -6.88
CA GLY A 346 1.19 -9.14 -6.54
C GLY A 346 0.21 -9.11 -7.70
N VAL A 347 -0.75 -10.03 -7.68
CA VAL A 347 -1.73 -10.28 -8.74
C VAL A 347 -2.75 -9.14 -8.80
N ALA A 348 -3.30 -8.73 -7.66
CA ALA A 348 -4.26 -7.63 -7.58
C ALA A 348 -3.67 -6.33 -8.17
N ARG A 349 -2.41 -6.02 -7.87
CA ARG A 349 -1.75 -4.83 -8.41
C ARG A 349 -1.55 -4.93 -9.92
N LEU A 350 -1.12 -6.10 -10.41
CA LEU A 350 -0.94 -6.31 -11.84
C LEU A 350 -2.24 -6.04 -12.60
N LEU A 351 -3.37 -6.56 -12.10
CA LEU A 351 -4.70 -6.31 -12.69
C LEU A 351 -5.15 -4.86 -12.57
N GLN A 352 -4.89 -4.19 -11.45
CA GLN A 352 -5.17 -2.75 -11.30
C GLN A 352 -4.42 -1.91 -12.33
N ARG A 353 -3.13 -2.23 -12.57
CA ARG A 353 -2.30 -1.57 -13.57
C ARG A 353 -2.77 -1.90 -14.98
N ALA A 354 -3.05 -3.17 -15.28
CA ALA A 354 -3.57 -3.60 -16.57
C ALA A 354 -4.87 -2.86 -16.92
N GLY A 355 -5.77 -2.72 -15.94
CA GLY A 355 -7.03 -2.00 -16.07
C GLY A 355 -6.89 -0.49 -16.34
N ARG A 356 -5.68 0.07 -16.39
CA ARG A 356 -5.42 1.45 -16.87
C ARG A 356 -5.26 1.53 -18.39
N SER A 357 -5.13 0.40 -19.07
CA SER A 357 -5.15 0.32 -20.53
C SER A 357 -6.49 -0.20 -21.02
N GLY A 358 -6.91 0.28 -22.20
CA GLY A 358 -8.17 -0.17 -22.79
C GLY A 358 -9.37 0.11 -21.88
N HIS A 359 -9.38 1.27 -21.19
CA HIS A 359 -10.38 1.66 -20.17
C HIS A 359 -11.75 2.01 -20.81
N ARG A 360 -12.30 1.09 -21.61
CA ARG A 360 -13.62 1.15 -22.25
C ARG A 360 -14.23 -0.25 -22.25
N PRO A 361 -15.54 -0.39 -21.99
CA PRO A 361 -16.19 -1.68 -22.08
C PRO A 361 -15.93 -2.38 -23.42
N GLY A 362 -15.55 -3.65 -23.37
CA GLY A 362 -15.29 -4.49 -24.54
C GLY A 362 -13.89 -4.34 -25.17
N VAL A 363 -13.06 -3.41 -24.71
CA VAL A 363 -11.65 -3.32 -25.13
C VAL A 363 -10.78 -4.15 -24.18
N PRO A 364 -9.89 -5.04 -24.66
CA PRO A 364 -9.01 -5.80 -23.78
C PRO A 364 -8.02 -4.88 -23.09
N SER A 365 -7.81 -5.10 -21.79
CA SER A 365 -6.72 -4.47 -21.05
C SER A 365 -5.41 -5.19 -21.38
N ARG A 366 -4.38 -4.44 -21.75
CA ARG A 366 -3.07 -4.95 -22.18
C ARG A 366 -1.97 -4.53 -21.21
N ILE A 367 -1.28 -5.52 -20.66
CA ILE A 367 -0.09 -5.29 -19.85
C ILE A 367 1.08 -6.13 -20.33
N LEU A 368 2.19 -5.44 -20.61
CA LEU A 368 3.47 -6.05 -20.95
C LEU A 368 4.40 -5.98 -19.74
N CYS A 369 4.78 -7.12 -19.21
CA CYS A 369 5.74 -7.23 -18.12
C CYS A 369 7.17 -7.32 -18.67
N VAL A 370 8.06 -6.46 -18.16
CA VAL A 370 9.46 -6.37 -18.57
C VAL A 370 10.34 -6.80 -17.41
N PRO A 371 11.00 -7.97 -17.47
CA PRO A 371 11.87 -8.43 -16.39
C PRO A 371 13.11 -7.52 -16.27
N THR A 372 13.54 -7.30 -15.04
CA THR A 372 14.82 -6.66 -14.72
C THR A 372 15.95 -7.65 -14.49
N HIS A 373 15.61 -8.91 -14.26
CA HIS A 373 16.51 -10.07 -14.26
C HIS A 373 15.75 -11.35 -14.64
N ALA A 374 16.46 -12.38 -15.10
CA ALA A 374 15.87 -13.59 -15.66
C ALA A 374 14.81 -14.24 -14.77
N PHE A 375 15.09 -14.41 -13.47
CA PHE A 375 14.17 -15.10 -12.57
C PHE A 375 12.81 -14.39 -12.37
N GLU A 376 12.69 -13.08 -12.64
CA GLU A 376 11.38 -12.40 -12.59
C GLU A 376 10.40 -12.92 -13.66
N LEU A 377 10.89 -13.61 -14.70
CA LEU A 377 10.04 -14.30 -15.67
C LEU A 377 9.17 -15.38 -15.01
N VAL A 378 9.66 -16.07 -13.97
CA VAL A 378 8.84 -16.99 -13.15
C VAL A 378 7.73 -16.23 -12.43
N GLU A 379 8.03 -15.05 -11.89
CA GLU A 379 7.04 -14.23 -11.20
C GLU A 379 5.96 -13.72 -12.15
N ILE A 380 6.34 -13.36 -13.38
CA ILE A 380 5.39 -12.89 -14.40
C ILE A 380 4.44 -14.02 -14.81
N ALA A 381 4.98 -15.22 -15.08
CA ALA A 381 4.17 -16.40 -15.38
C ALA A 381 3.25 -16.77 -14.21
N ALA A 382 3.77 -16.76 -12.98
CA ALA A 382 3.00 -17.03 -11.77
C ALA A 382 1.84 -16.03 -11.58
N ALA A 383 2.13 -14.74 -11.75
CA ALA A 383 1.12 -13.69 -11.65
C ALA A 383 0.05 -13.81 -12.76
N ARG A 384 0.46 -14.13 -14.00
CA ARG A 384 -0.48 -14.38 -15.10
C ARG A 384 -1.41 -15.56 -14.81
N LYS A 385 -0.86 -16.69 -14.36
CA LYS A 385 -1.65 -17.89 -14.03
C LYS A 385 -2.71 -17.59 -12.96
N LYS A 386 -2.31 -16.93 -11.86
CA LYS A 386 -3.24 -16.56 -10.78
C LYS A 386 -4.26 -15.50 -11.21
N ALA A 387 -3.84 -14.52 -12.02
CA ALA A 387 -4.74 -13.52 -12.58
C ALA A 387 -5.85 -14.14 -13.46
N LEU A 388 -5.47 -15.05 -14.37
CA LEU A 388 -6.42 -15.75 -15.24
C LEU A 388 -7.35 -16.70 -14.47
N ALA A 389 -6.88 -17.25 -13.34
CA ALA A 389 -7.69 -18.05 -12.43
C ALA A 389 -8.61 -17.21 -11.51
N GLY A 390 -8.49 -15.87 -11.51
CA GLY A 390 -9.23 -15.00 -10.59
C GLY A 390 -8.76 -15.08 -9.13
N GLU A 391 -7.57 -15.65 -8.89
CA GLU A 391 -6.99 -15.82 -7.55
C GLU A 391 -6.21 -14.55 -7.12
N LEU A 392 -6.81 -13.75 -6.25
CA LEU A 392 -6.24 -12.49 -5.77
C LEU A 392 -5.80 -12.55 -4.31
N GLU A 393 -4.96 -11.61 -3.90
CA GLU A 393 -4.57 -11.46 -2.50
C GLU A 393 -5.76 -11.00 -1.62
N ALA A 394 -5.87 -11.60 -0.43
CA ALA A 394 -6.77 -11.10 0.62
C ALA A 394 -6.16 -9.88 1.32
N ARG A 395 -7.01 -8.93 1.73
CA ARG A 395 -6.63 -7.77 2.55
C ARG A 395 -7.36 -7.83 3.88
N ARG A 396 -6.65 -8.19 4.96
CA ARG A 396 -7.27 -8.39 6.27
C ARG A 396 -7.53 -7.04 6.96
N PRO A 397 -8.73 -6.76 7.49
CA PRO A 397 -8.99 -5.57 8.28
C PRO A 397 -8.08 -5.52 9.52
N LEU A 398 -7.67 -4.33 9.94
CA LEU A 398 -6.95 -4.17 11.21
C LEU A 398 -7.92 -4.18 12.40
N THR A 399 -7.45 -4.66 13.55
CA THR A 399 -8.22 -4.69 14.80
C THR A 399 -7.43 -4.07 15.94
N GLY A 400 -8.11 -3.47 16.91
CA GLY A 400 -7.50 -3.13 18.20
C GLY A 400 -6.48 -1.98 18.19
N ALA A 401 -6.43 -1.12 17.16
CA ALA A 401 -5.52 0.03 17.14
C ALA A 401 -5.93 1.09 18.21
N LEU A 402 -5.34 1.03 19.41
CA LEU A 402 -5.75 1.84 20.56
C LEU A 402 -5.39 3.32 20.42
N ASP A 403 -4.33 3.65 19.69
CA ASP A 403 -4.01 5.04 19.34
C ASP A 403 -5.13 5.73 18.53
N VAL A 404 -5.69 5.03 17.55
CA VAL A 404 -6.84 5.50 16.75
C VAL A 404 -8.08 5.60 17.61
N LEU A 405 -8.30 4.62 18.50
CA LEU A 405 -9.42 4.64 19.45
C LEU A 405 -9.34 5.85 20.38
N ALA A 406 -8.18 6.11 20.99
CA ALA A 406 -7.94 7.26 21.85
C ALA A 406 -8.22 8.58 21.11
N GLN A 407 -7.77 8.69 19.85
CA GLN A 407 -8.08 9.84 19.01
C GLN A 407 -9.59 10.01 18.77
N HIS A 408 -10.29 8.90 18.52
CA HIS A 408 -11.73 8.92 18.28
C HIS A 408 -12.52 9.31 19.54
N VAL A 409 -12.15 8.81 20.72
CA VAL A 409 -12.80 9.20 21.99
C VAL A 409 -12.72 10.70 22.22
N VAL A 410 -11.54 11.32 22.01
CA VAL A 410 -11.39 12.78 22.10
C VAL A 410 -12.24 13.49 21.03
N THR A 411 -12.31 12.95 19.82
CA THR A 411 -13.16 13.47 18.72
C THR A 411 -14.64 13.48 19.11
N ARG A 412 -15.12 12.39 19.71
CA ARG A 412 -16.52 12.27 20.14
C ARG A 412 -16.83 13.17 21.33
N ALA A 413 -15.94 13.25 22.31
CA ALA A 413 -16.10 14.18 23.43
C ALA A 413 -16.20 15.64 22.97
N LEU A 414 -15.43 16.04 21.95
CA LEU A 414 -15.52 17.36 21.31
C LEU A 414 -16.83 17.57 20.54
N GLY A 415 -17.25 16.56 19.78
CA GLY A 415 -18.44 16.62 18.93
C GLY A 415 -19.74 16.62 19.72
N SER A 416 -19.76 16.13 20.95
CA SER A 416 -20.95 16.06 21.81
C SER A 416 -21.06 17.19 22.84
N THR A 417 -20.10 18.12 22.92
CA THR A 417 -20.12 19.19 23.94
C THR A 417 -21.39 20.05 23.87
N ALA A 418 -21.93 20.34 22.67
CA ALA A 418 -23.18 21.12 22.56
C ALA A 418 -24.42 20.34 23.03
N SER A 419 -24.38 19.02 22.98
CA SER A 419 -25.46 18.12 23.46
C SER A 419 -25.28 17.73 24.93
N GLY A 420 -24.37 18.39 25.66
CA GLY A 420 -24.11 18.13 27.09
C GLY A 420 -23.07 17.03 27.37
N GLY A 421 -22.37 16.51 26.36
CA GLY A 421 -21.41 15.41 26.48
C GLY A 421 -22.01 14.03 26.18
N LEU A 422 -21.21 12.97 26.28
CA LEU A 422 -21.66 11.58 26.06
C LEU A 422 -21.19 10.62 27.15
N THR A 423 -22.01 9.63 27.49
CA THR A 423 -21.63 8.62 28.50
C THR A 423 -20.60 7.63 27.92
N PRO A 424 -19.62 7.16 28.72
CA PRO A 424 -18.68 6.14 28.28
C PRO A 424 -19.36 4.85 27.80
N ALA A 425 -20.47 4.45 28.43
CA ALA A 425 -21.21 3.26 28.05
C ALA A 425 -21.82 3.37 26.65
N ALA A 426 -22.46 4.50 26.32
CA ALA A 426 -23.04 4.71 25.00
C ALA A 426 -21.95 4.78 23.91
N LEU A 427 -20.83 5.46 24.19
CA LEU A 427 -19.70 5.53 23.28
C LEU A 427 -19.11 4.14 23.01
N ARG A 428 -18.93 3.31 24.06
CA ARG A 428 -18.44 1.94 23.91
C ARG A 428 -19.38 1.08 23.07
N ALA A 429 -20.69 1.18 23.29
CA ALA A 429 -21.68 0.46 22.49
C ALA A 429 -21.59 0.83 21.01
N GLU A 430 -21.44 2.12 20.68
CA GLU A 430 -21.22 2.61 19.31
C GLU A 430 -19.92 2.01 18.71
N ILE A 431 -18.80 2.07 19.43
CA ILE A 431 -17.50 1.55 18.99
C ILE A 431 -17.55 0.03 18.75
N ALA A 432 -18.25 -0.72 19.60
CA ALA A 432 -18.36 -2.18 19.50
C ALA A 432 -19.10 -2.64 18.23
N THR A 433 -19.83 -1.76 17.55
CA THR A 433 -20.44 -2.06 16.23
C THR A 433 -19.42 -2.12 15.09
N THR A 434 -18.18 -1.69 15.30
CA THR A 434 -17.13 -1.75 14.27
C THR A 434 -16.45 -3.11 14.21
N HIS A 435 -15.93 -3.49 13.04
CA HIS A 435 -15.14 -4.72 12.94
C HIS A 435 -13.86 -4.61 13.78
N ALA A 436 -13.21 -3.44 13.75
CA ALA A 436 -11.96 -3.20 14.47
C ALA A 436 -12.04 -3.35 16.00
N TYR A 437 -13.22 -3.10 16.61
CA TYR A 437 -13.37 -3.05 18.08
C TYR A 437 -14.53 -3.89 18.65
N ARG A 438 -15.19 -4.75 17.85
CA ARG A 438 -16.24 -5.67 18.35
C ARG A 438 -15.81 -6.60 19.49
N HIS A 439 -14.50 -6.84 19.60
CA HIS A 439 -13.88 -7.67 20.65
C HIS A 439 -13.05 -6.81 21.64
N LEU A 440 -13.35 -5.52 21.79
CA LEU A 440 -12.65 -4.62 22.70
C LEU A 440 -12.89 -5.04 24.16
N SER A 441 -11.81 -5.46 24.85
CA SER A 441 -11.88 -5.87 26.25
C SER A 441 -12.18 -4.70 27.18
N ASP A 442 -12.76 -5.02 28.36
CA ASP A 442 -13.03 -4.05 29.43
C ASP A 442 -11.76 -3.30 29.83
N GLU A 443 -10.66 -4.02 29.98
CA GLU A 443 -9.37 -3.44 30.37
C GLU A 443 -8.83 -2.47 29.32
N ALA A 444 -8.93 -2.79 28.03
CA ALA A 444 -8.48 -1.91 26.95
C ALA A 444 -9.35 -0.65 26.86
N TRP A 445 -10.66 -0.81 27.07
CA TRP A 445 -11.58 0.32 27.14
C TRP A 445 -11.29 1.22 28.34
N GLN A 446 -11.11 0.65 29.53
CA GLN A 446 -10.80 1.39 30.74
C GLN A 446 -9.44 2.10 30.65
N TRP A 447 -8.44 1.43 30.08
CA TRP A 447 -7.15 2.02 29.78
C TRP A 447 -7.30 3.22 28.83
N THR A 448 -8.14 3.10 27.79
CA THR A 448 -8.37 4.20 26.84
C THR A 448 -8.99 5.41 27.52
N LEU A 449 -9.99 5.20 28.38
CA LEU A 449 -10.63 6.27 29.15
C LEU A 449 -9.63 6.95 30.09
N ASP A 450 -8.85 6.16 30.82
CA ASP A 450 -7.80 6.67 31.71
C ASP A 450 -6.75 7.49 30.94
N PHE A 451 -6.33 6.98 29.79
CA PHE A 451 -5.34 7.59 28.93
C PHE A 451 -5.79 8.96 28.38
N VAL A 452 -7.07 9.13 28.03
CA VAL A 452 -7.57 10.43 27.50
C VAL A 452 -7.98 11.41 28.60
N THR A 453 -8.38 10.91 29.78
CA THR A 453 -8.84 11.76 30.90
C THR A 453 -7.72 12.17 31.86
N ARG A 454 -6.67 11.36 31.99
CA ARG A 454 -5.57 11.60 32.92
C ARG A 454 -4.18 11.43 32.28
N GLY A 455 -4.08 10.89 31.07
CA GLY A 455 -2.77 10.57 30.46
C GLY A 455 -2.22 9.20 30.85
N GLY A 456 -3.00 8.39 31.57
CA GLY A 456 -2.54 7.10 32.11
C GLY A 456 -1.74 7.23 33.40
N ALA A 457 -1.15 6.12 33.87
CA ALA A 457 -0.42 6.07 35.13
C ALA A 457 0.79 7.00 35.17
N ALA A 458 1.61 6.99 34.11
CA ALA A 458 2.88 7.73 34.08
C ALA A 458 2.75 9.23 33.76
N LEU A 459 1.65 9.67 33.14
CA LEU A 459 1.53 11.06 32.65
C LEU A 459 0.48 11.90 33.38
N SER A 460 -0.11 11.37 34.46
CA SER A 460 -1.13 12.01 35.29
C SER A 460 -0.74 13.37 35.88
N ALA A 461 0.56 13.59 36.13
CA ALA A 461 1.08 14.85 36.64
C ALA A 461 1.11 16.00 35.62
N TYR A 462 0.87 15.72 34.33
CA TYR A 462 1.00 16.70 33.24
C TYR A 462 -0.39 17.06 32.69
N PRO A 463 -0.90 18.29 32.97
CA PRO A 463 -2.26 18.69 32.60
C PRO A 463 -2.57 18.63 31.10
N GLU A 464 -1.55 18.69 30.24
CA GLU A 464 -1.71 18.62 28.78
C GLU A 464 -2.14 17.26 28.23
N PHE A 465 -1.98 16.17 28.99
CA PHE A 465 -2.44 14.83 28.57
C PHE A 465 -3.85 14.50 29.04
N ARG A 466 -4.40 15.29 29.97
CA ARG A 466 -5.84 15.34 30.25
C ARG A 466 -6.55 16.07 29.11
N ARG A 467 -7.01 15.30 28.13
CA ARG A 467 -7.63 15.80 26.89
C ARG A 467 -9.15 15.79 26.94
N VAL A 468 -9.71 14.96 27.80
CA VAL A 468 -11.15 14.81 28.02
C VAL A 468 -11.45 15.05 29.49
N ASP A 469 -12.51 15.81 29.75
CA ASP A 469 -13.06 16.04 31.07
C ASP A 469 -14.29 15.16 31.28
N THR A 470 -14.53 14.79 32.53
CA THR A 470 -15.77 14.12 32.95
C THR A 470 -16.60 15.11 33.75
N ASP A 471 -17.85 15.33 33.33
CA ASP A 471 -18.76 16.21 34.05
C ASP A 471 -19.36 15.54 35.31
N ALA A 472 -20.18 16.28 36.05
CA ALA A 472 -20.81 15.80 37.29
C ALA A 472 -21.76 14.60 37.07
N GLN A 473 -22.21 14.35 35.84
CA GLN A 473 -23.07 13.22 35.47
C GLN A 473 -22.27 12.08 34.82
N GLY A 474 -20.94 12.13 34.85
CA GLY A 474 -20.09 11.10 34.27
C GLY A 474 -19.97 11.15 32.75
N ARG A 475 -20.37 12.25 32.09
CA ARG A 475 -20.26 12.40 30.64
C ARG A 475 -18.92 12.98 30.23
N LEU A 476 -18.41 12.50 29.11
CA LEU A 476 -17.17 12.94 28.48
C LEU A 476 -17.40 14.24 27.71
N THR A 477 -16.55 15.23 27.96
CA THR A 477 -16.58 16.54 27.30
C THR A 477 -15.15 17.05 27.06
N VAL A 478 -15.00 18.09 26.23
CA VAL A 478 -13.75 18.84 26.13
C VAL A 478 -14.03 20.33 26.28
N GLY A 479 -13.68 20.88 27.46
CA GLY A 479 -13.88 22.30 27.77
C GLY A 479 -12.77 23.21 27.24
N ASP A 480 -11.52 22.73 27.19
CA ASP A 480 -10.37 23.54 26.77
C ASP A 480 -10.33 23.74 25.25
N LYS A 481 -10.58 24.98 24.80
CA LYS A 481 -10.48 25.39 23.39
C LYS A 481 -9.10 25.15 22.78
N ARG A 482 -8.02 25.20 23.56
CA ARG A 482 -6.65 24.90 23.13
C ARG A 482 -6.49 23.43 22.81
N ILE A 483 -7.00 22.54 23.66
CA ILE A 483 -7.02 21.09 23.42
C ILE A 483 -7.85 20.77 22.19
N ALA A 484 -9.05 21.36 22.08
CA ALA A 484 -9.91 21.23 20.90
C ALA A 484 -9.21 21.63 19.60
N ARG A 485 -8.51 22.77 19.60
CA ARG A 485 -7.76 23.25 18.43
C ARG A 485 -6.58 22.33 18.10
N ARG A 486 -5.83 21.90 19.11
CA ARG A 486 -4.69 20.99 18.96
C ARG A 486 -5.12 19.66 18.35
N HIS A 487 -6.17 19.05 18.93
CA HIS A 487 -6.73 17.78 18.46
C HIS A 487 -7.11 17.86 16.97
N ARG A 488 -7.89 18.87 16.58
CA ARG A 488 -8.28 19.07 15.17
C ARG A 488 -7.11 19.26 14.20
N MET A 489 -5.96 19.73 14.69
CA MET A 489 -4.75 19.89 13.87
C MET A 489 -3.93 18.60 13.76
N THR A 490 -4.03 17.69 14.73
CA THR A 490 -3.32 16.40 14.74
C THR A 490 -4.15 15.23 14.25
N MET A 491 -5.46 15.45 14.04
CA MET A 491 -6.38 14.41 13.60
C MET A 491 -5.97 13.77 12.26
N GLY A 492 -6.13 12.46 12.19
CA GLY A 492 -5.72 11.61 11.09
C GLY A 492 -4.78 10.50 11.55
N THR A 493 -4.53 9.55 10.64
CA THR A 493 -3.68 8.38 10.88
C THR A 493 -2.55 8.26 9.88
N ILE A 494 -2.49 9.13 8.87
CA ILE A 494 -1.38 9.18 7.93
C ILE A 494 -0.16 9.72 8.67
N THR A 495 0.82 8.84 8.87
CA THR A 495 2.17 9.17 9.34
C THR A 495 3.15 8.92 8.20
N SER A 496 3.77 9.99 7.70
CA SER A 496 4.86 9.89 6.74
C SER A 496 6.15 10.27 7.44
N ASP A 497 7.26 9.69 6.98
CA ASP A 497 8.56 10.28 7.23
C ASP A 497 8.55 11.75 6.83
N ALA A 498 9.24 12.55 7.61
CA ALA A 498 9.30 13.96 7.31
C ALA A 498 9.93 14.17 5.94
N ALA A 499 9.25 14.96 5.13
CA ALA A 499 9.68 15.29 3.79
C ALA A 499 10.45 16.60 3.83
N MET A 500 11.66 16.60 3.25
CA MET A 500 12.42 17.80 2.98
C MET A 500 12.13 18.32 1.59
N ARG A 501 11.93 19.63 1.44
CA ARG A 501 11.79 20.28 0.14
C ARG A 501 13.13 20.27 -0.59
N VAL A 502 13.11 20.01 -1.89
CA VAL A 502 14.28 20.19 -2.76
C VAL A 502 14.05 21.43 -3.60
N GLN A 503 14.96 22.41 -3.53
CA GLN A 503 14.84 23.69 -4.23
C GLN A 503 16.18 24.13 -4.82
N TRP A 504 16.15 24.84 -5.94
CA TRP A 504 17.35 25.46 -6.49
C TRP A 504 17.91 26.53 -5.54
N THR A 505 19.23 26.69 -5.51
CA THR A 505 19.87 27.83 -4.81
C THR A 505 19.43 29.18 -5.38
N LYS A 506 19.19 29.24 -6.70
CA LYS A 506 18.63 30.37 -7.43
C LYS A 506 17.56 29.84 -8.39
N GLY A 507 16.32 29.67 -7.92
CA GLY A 507 15.21 29.18 -8.74
C GLY A 507 14.06 28.57 -7.95
N GLY A 508 13.15 27.89 -8.67
CA GLY A 508 11.93 27.33 -8.13
C GLY A 508 12.09 26.03 -7.33
N ARG A 509 10.94 25.50 -6.87
CA ARG A 509 10.85 24.22 -6.17
C ARG A 509 10.88 23.05 -7.15
N LEU A 510 11.59 21.98 -6.80
CA LEU A 510 11.66 20.74 -7.59
C LEU A 510 10.71 19.65 -7.04
N GLY A 511 10.55 19.57 -5.73
CA GLY A 511 9.72 18.54 -5.10
C GLY A 511 10.09 18.31 -3.64
N THR A 512 9.90 17.07 -3.18
CA THR A 512 10.23 16.65 -1.81
C THR A 512 10.83 15.24 -1.76
N VAL A 513 11.80 15.05 -0.86
CA VAL A 513 12.47 13.77 -0.57
C VAL A 513 12.35 13.44 0.92
N GLU A 514 12.55 12.19 1.32
CA GLU A 514 12.58 11.82 2.74
C GLU A 514 13.77 12.48 3.45
N GLU A 515 13.54 13.05 4.64
CA GLU A 515 14.57 13.71 5.44
C GLU A 515 15.74 12.79 5.75
N ARG A 516 15.49 11.51 6.05
CA ARG A 516 16.53 10.50 6.32
C ARG A 516 17.54 10.36 5.19
N PHE A 517 17.10 10.52 3.95
CA PHE A 517 17.98 10.43 2.79
C PHE A 517 18.92 11.63 2.72
N ILE A 518 18.38 12.85 2.83
CA ILE A 518 19.20 14.07 2.83
C ILE A 518 20.11 14.12 4.06
N ALA A 519 19.67 13.60 5.21
CA ALA A 519 20.46 13.54 6.43
C ALA A 519 21.72 12.66 6.31
N GLN A 520 21.74 11.71 5.38
CA GLN A 520 22.91 10.88 5.08
C GLN A 520 23.90 11.57 4.13
N LEU A 521 23.50 12.67 3.47
CA LEU A 521 24.31 13.40 2.51
C LEU A 521 25.05 14.58 3.16
N LYS A 522 26.25 14.87 2.66
CA LYS A 522 27.04 16.06 2.99
C LYS A 522 26.93 17.11 1.87
N PRO A 523 27.06 18.41 2.19
CA PRO A 523 27.24 19.43 1.16
C PRO A 523 28.37 19.04 0.18
N GLY A 524 28.08 19.08 -1.12
CA GLY A 524 28.94 18.60 -2.20
C GLY A 524 28.56 17.20 -2.74
N ASP A 525 27.77 16.42 -2.01
CA ASP A 525 27.29 15.12 -2.49
C ASP A 525 26.29 15.29 -3.64
N VAL A 526 26.35 14.39 -4.61
CA VAL A 526 25.51 14.39 -5.80
C VAL A 526 24.49 13.27 -5.69
N PHE A 527 23.21 13.58 -5.89
CA PHE A 527 22.11 12.62 -5.91
C PHE A 527 21.23 12.80 -7.15
N LEU A 528 20.50 11.74 -7.53
CA LEU A 528 19.54 11.78 -8.63
C LEU A 528 18.17 12.17 -8.10
N PHE A 529 17.55 13.19 -8.69
CA PHE A 529 16.17 13.59 -8.38
C PHE A 529 15.52 14.34 -9.54
N SER A 530 14.24 14.06 -9.81
CA SER A 530 13.48 14.68 -10.91
C SER A 530 14.18 14.51 -12.27
N GLY A 531 14.82 13.35 -12.49
CA GLY A 531 15.53 13.03 -13.73
C GLY A 531 16.84 13.80 -13.93
N ARG A 532 17.34 14.50 -12.90
CA ARG A 532 18.56 15.34 -12.96
C ARG A 532 19.54 14.97 -11.87
N LEU A 533 20.84 15.11 -12.16
CA LEU A 533 21.89 15.01 -11.14
C LEU A 533 22.02 16.36 -10.42
N LEU A 534 21.78 16.35 -9.12
CA LEU A 534 21.75 17.52 -8.26
C LEU A 534 22.88 17.43 -7.22
N GLU A 535 23.62 18.50 -7.03
CA GLU A 535 24.61 18.64 -5.96
C GLU A 535 23.97 19.34 -4.76
N LEU A 536 24.04 18.72 -3.58
CA LEU A 536 23.57 19.31 -2.33
C LEU A 536 24.47 20.49 -1.94
N VAL A 537 23.93 21.70 -1.85
CA VAL A 537 24.70 22.89 -1.47
C VAL A 537 24.58 23.16 0.02
N ARG A 538 23.37 23.10 0.57
CA ARG A 538 23.10 23.29 2.00
C ARG A 538 21.71 22.82 2.37
N VAL A 539 21.50 22.58 3.66
CA VAL A 539 20.17 22.32 4.25
C VAL A 539 19.80 23.46 5.19
N ARG A 540 18.60 24.04 5.02
CA ARG A 540 18.06 25.06 5.93
C ARG A 540 16.53 24.94 5.96
N GLU A 541 15.92 24.99 7.15
CA GLU A 541 14.45 25.04 7.33
C GLU A 541 13.70 23.94 6.55
N LEU A 542 14.11 22.67 6.73
CA LEU A 542 13.58 21.50 6.01
C LEU A 542 13.66 21.63 4.47
N THR A 543 14.59 22.44 3.97
CA THR A 543 14.83 22.65 2.54
C THR A 543 16.27 22.30 2.21
N ALA A 544 16.45 21.33 1.32
CA ALA A 544 17.70 21.02 0.64
C ALA A 544 17.86 21.95 -0.57
N TYR A 545 18.82 22.87 -0.48
CA TYR A 545 19.18 23.75 -1.59
C TYR A 545 20.20 23.05 -2.48
N VAL A 546 19.92 23.01 -3.77
CA VAL A 546 20.71 22.26 -4.75
C VAL A 546 21.11 23.11 -5.96
N LYS A 547 22.12 22.65 -6.68
CA LYS A 547 22.52 23.16 -8.01
C LYS A 547 22.76 21.99 -8.96
N THR A 548 22.85 22.27 -10.26
CA THR A 548 23.12 21.22 -11.26
C THR A 548 24.52 20.67 -11.02
N ALA A 549 24.65 19.35 -10.92
CA ALA A 549 25.93 18.71 -10.72
C ALA A 549 26.80 18.82 -11.99
N THR A 550 28.03 19.31 -11.86
CA THR A 550 29.01 19.37 -12.96
C THR A 550 29.97 18.17 -12.97
N ARG A 551 30.04 17.42 -11.86
CA ARG A 551 30.92 16.25 -11.70
C ARG A 551 30.17 14.95 -11.93
N LYS A 552 30.76 14.02 -12.70
CA LYS A 552 30.29 12.63 -12.82
C LYS A 552 30.75 11.84 -11.59
N ASN A 553 29.94 11.82 -10.52
CA ASN A 553 30.24 10.96 -9.38
C ASN A 553 29.88 9.50 -9.73
N ARG A 554 30.80 8.54 -9.48
CA ARG A 554 30.63 7.12 -9.87
C ARG A 554 29.61 6.38 -9.00
N GLN A 555 29.36 6.86 -7.77
CA GLN A 555 28.34 6.33 -6.86
C GLN A 555 27.41 7.47 -6.44
N VAL A 556 26.23 7.51 -7.04
CA VAL A 556 25.18 8.48 -6.74
C VAL A 556 24.23 7.80 -5.76
N PRO A 557 24.20 8.18 -4.46
CA PRO A 557 23.25 7.62 -3.49
C PRO A 557 21.83 7.76 -4.04
N ARG A 558 21.08 6.66 -3.96
CA ARG A 558 19.74 6.54 -4.52
C ARG A 558 18.73 6.48 -3.41
N TRP A 559 17.66 7.21 -3.61
CA TRP A 559 16.60 7.28 -2.65
C TRP A 559 15.62 6.11 -2.85
N ALA A 560 15.66 5.13 -1.94
CA ALA A 560 15.06 3.82 -2.16
C ALA A 560 13.53 3.81 -2.22
N GLY A 561 12.84 4.78 -1.59
CA GLY A 561 11.39 4.72 -1.40
C GLY A 561 10.96 3.47 -0.61
N GLY A 562 9.64 3.29 -0.42
CA GLY A 562 9.10 2.09 0.23
C GLY A 562 9.42 0.83 -0.57
N ARG A 563 9.95 -0.21 0.09
CA ARG A 563 10.25 -1.51 -0.52
C ARG A 563 9.01 -2.39 -0.48
N MET A 564 8.76 -3.14 -1.55
CA MET A 564 7.59 -4.02 -1.68
C MET A 564 8.04 -5.47 -1.81
N ALA A 565 7.49 -6.36 -0.99
CA ALA A 565 7.70 -7.80 -1.09
C ALA A 565 6.70 -8.43 -2.09
N ILE A 566 7.06 -9.60 -2.62
CA ILE A 566 6.09 -10.44 -3.34
C ILE A 566 4.95 -10.87 -2.42
N SER A 567 3.72 -11.02 -2.91
CA SER A 567 2.58 -11.50 -2.12
C SER A 567 2.66 -13.00 -1.80
N GLY A 568 1.87 -13.47 -0.83
CA GLY A 568 1.75 -14.90 -0.52
C GLY A 568 1.24 -15.71 -1.72
N THR A 569 0.15 -15.26 -2.33
CA THR A 569 -0.44 -15.86 -3.54
C THR A 569 0.59 -16.00 -4.67
N LEU A 570 1.41 -14.97 -4.89
CA LEU A 570 2.46 -15.00 -5.90
C LEU A 570 3.60 -15.97 -5.51
N ALA A 571 4.00 -15.98 -4.24
CA ALA A 571 5.03 -16.89 -3.74
C ALA A 571 4.62 -18.36 -3.89
N ASP A 572 3.38 -18.71 -3.56
CA ASP A 572 2.87 -20.08 -3.72
C ASP A 572 2.83 -20.49 -5.20
N ALA A 573 2.38 -19.59 -6.08
CA ALA A 573 2.37 -19.82 -7.52
C ALA A 573 3.78 -20.00 -8.13
N ILE A 574 4.78 -19.26 -7.64
CA ILE A 574 6.18 -19.45 -8.05
C ILE A 574 6.63 -20.87 -7.70
N ARG A 575 6.31 -21.37 -6.50
CA ARG A 575 6.70 -22.72 -6.07
C ARG A 575 6.02 -23.80 -6.90
N GLU A 576 4.73 -23.65 -7.22
CA GLU A 576 4.03 -24.53 -8.16
C GLU A 576 4.76 -24.62 -9.52
N LEU A 577 5.24 -23.48 -10.04
CA LEU A 577 5.97 -23.43 -11.32
C LEU A 577 7.38 -24.04 -11.23
N LEU A 578 8.08 -23.84 -10.11
CA LEU A 578 9.39 -24.47 -9.88
C LEU A 578 9.27 -25.98 -9.74
N GLU A 579 8.22 -26.47 -9.09
CA GLU A 579 7.90 -27.89 -9.01
C GLU A 579 7.56 -28.47 -10.39
N ALA A 580 6.71 -27.79 -11.17
CA ALA A 580 6.43 -28.20 -12.55
C ALA A 580 7.72 -28.29 -13.39
N ALA A 581 8.62 -27.29 -13.28
CA ALA A 581 9.92 -27.29 -13.95
C ALA A 581 10.86 -28.41 -13.45
N ARG A 582 10.86 -28.70 -12.14
CA ARG A 582 11.55 -29.86 -11.55
C ARG A 582 11.13 -31.15 -12.26
N ASP A 583 9.84 -31.28 -12.54
CA ASP A 583 9.23 -32.45 -13.18
C ASP A 583 9.32 -32.42 -14.71
N GLY A 584 10.03 -31.44 -15.28
CA GLY A 584 10.30 -31.31 -16.73
C GLY A 584 9.21 -30.57 -17.51
N HIS A 585 8.24 -29.96 -16.84
CA HIS A 585 7.14 -29.22 -17.47
C HIS A 585 7.46 -27.73 -17.56
N TYR A 586 7.74 -27.26 -18.77
CA TYR A 586 8.01 -25.85 -19.10
C TYR A 586 6.89 -25.28 -19.98
N GLY A 587 5.64 -25.35 -19.52
CA GLY A 587 4.47 -24.99 -20.34
C GLY A 587 4.33 -23.50 -20.66
N GLU A 588 4.95 -22.63 -19.86
CA GLU A 588 4.86 -21.17 -20.01
C GLU A 588 6.03 -20.63 -20.87
N PRO A 589 5.81 -19.65 -21.77
CA PRO A 589 6.88 -19.04 -22.58
C PRO A 589 8.06 -18.53 -21.76
N GLU A 590 7.78 -17.95 -20.60
CA GLU A 590 8.75 -17.46 -19.62
C GLU A 590 9.63 -18.58 -19.06
N LEU A 591 9.03 -19.73 -18.74
CA LEU A 591 9.74 -20.90 -18.23
C LEU A 591 10.63 -21.52 -19.31
N ILE A 592 10.18 -21.52 -20.57
CA ILE A 592 10.98 -21.94 -21.72
C ILE A 592 12.19 -21.02 -21.89
N ALA A 593 11.98 -19.70 -21.81
CA ALA A 593 13.05 -18.71 -21.98
C ALA A 593 14.15 -18.85 -20.92
N ILE A 594 13.81 -19.24 -19.69
CA ILE A 594 14.79 -19.42 -18.61
C ILE A 594 15.17 -20.88 -18.36
N ARG A 595 14.83 -21.80 -19.28
CA ARG A 595 15.02 -23.23 -19.08
C ARG A 595 16.46 -23.60 -18.72
N ASP A 596 17.44 -23.01 -19.41
CA ASP A 596 18.86 -23.29 -19.17
C ASP A 596 19.29 -22.93 -17.74
N LEU A 597 18.73 -21.85 -17.18
CA LEU A 597 18.95 -21.47 -15.79
C LEU A 597 18.35 -22.50 -14.83
N LEU A 598 17.10 -22.91 -15.07
CA LEU A 598 16.38 -23.86 -14.22
C LEU A 598 17.02 -25.25 -14.25
N GLU A 599 17.43 -25.73 -15.43
CA GLU A 599 18.18 -27.00 -15.58
C GLU A 599 19.57 -26.92 -14.94
N LEU A 600 20.24 -25.76 -15.00
CA LEU A 600 21.52 -25.58 -14.31
C LEU A 600 21.36 -25.63 -12.80
N GLN A 601 20.34 -24.97 -12.26
CA GLN A 601 19.97 -25.02 -10.85
C GLN A 601 19.67 -26.46 -10.40
N LYS A 602 18.82 -27.17 -11.16
CA LYS A 602 18.50 -28.59 -10.95
C LYS A 602 19.75 -29.48 -11.02
N GLY A 603 20.65 -29.21 -11.95
CA GLY A 603 21.85 -30.01 -12.18
C GLY A 603 22.98 -29.76 -11.19
N TRP A 604 23.05 -28.61 -10.52
CA TRP A 604 24.05 -28.32 -9.48
C TRP A 604 23.53 -28.56 -8.07
N SER A 605 22.22 -28.46 -7.87
CA SER A 605 21.54 -28.55 -6.58
C SER A 605 20.17 -29.20 -6.77
N ALA A 606 19.08 -28.42 -6.71
CA ALA A 606 17.72 -28.84 -6.95
C ALA A 606 16.80 -27.64 -7.22
N LEU A 607 15.64 -27.94 -7.80
CA LEU A 607 14.47 -27.05 -7.77
C LEU A 607 13.53 -27.56 -6.67
N PRO A 608 13.14 -26.73 -5.68
CA PRO A 608 12.33 -27.18 -4.56
C PRO A 608 10.90 -27.52 -4.97
N ALA A 609 10.38 -28.61 -4.41
CA ALA A 609 8.95 -28.94 -4.42
C ALA A 609 8.09 -27.99 -3.58
N ALA A 610 6.75 -28.06 -3.73
CA ALA A 610 5.83 -27.43 -2.81
C ALA A 610 5.87 -28.00 -1.37
N ASP A 611 6.39 -29.21 -1.17
CA ASP A 611 6.55 -29.88 0.13
C ASP A 611 8.01 -29.96 0.61
N GLU A 612 8.93 -29.26 -0.06
CA GLU A 612 10.36 -29.22 0.29
C GLU A 612 10.84 -27.82 0.69
N LEU A 613 11.67 -27.74 1.72
CA LEU A 613 12.56 -26.60 1.97
C LEU A 613 13.95 -26.94 1.41
N LEU A 614 14.35 -26.26 0.33
CA LEU A 614 15.72 -26.37 -0.18
C LEU A 614 16.68 -25.55 0.70
N VAL A 615 17.73 -26.23 1.17
CA VAL A 615 18.86 -25.64 1.86
C VAL A 615 20.13 -25.99 1.10
N GLU A 616 20.85 -24.98 0.62
CA GLU A 616 22.14 -25.18 -0.04
C GLU A 616 23.26 -24.73 0.86
N HIS A 617 24.39 -25.45 0.88
CA HIS A 617 25.60 -24.89 1.46
C HIS A 617 26.81 -24.98 0.56
N VAL A 618 27.59 -23.89 0.56
CA VAL A 618 28.78 -23.70 -0.27
C VAL A 618 29.90 -23.18 0.62
N THR A 619 31.10 -23.72 0.46
CA THR A 619 32.29 -23.21 1.16
C THR A 619 33.09 -22.27 0.26
N SER A 620 33.43 -21.08 0.77
CA SER A 620 34.27 -20.11 0.07
C SER A 620 35.39 -19.56 0.97
N ARG A 621 36.20 -18.63 0.46
CA ARG A 621 37.20 -17.90 1.26
C ARG A 621 36.56 -17.03 2.36
N GLU A 622 35.29 -16.68 2.23
CA GLU A 622 34.58 -15.85 3.20
C GLU A 622 34.01 -16.65 4.38
N GLY A 623 33.99 -17.98 4.27
CA GLY A 623 33.41 -18.90 5.23
C GLY A 623 32.48 -19.93 4.58
N ARG A 624 31.59 -20.51 5.38
CA ARG A 624 30.52 -21.39 4.91
C ARG A 624 29.23 -20.59 4.73
N HIS A 625 28.65 -20.72 3.54
CA HIS A 625 27.42 -20.06 3.13
C HIS A 625 26.28 -21.08 3.20
N TRP A 626 25.18 -20.71 3.83
CA TRP A 626 23.95 -21.48 3.92
C TRP A 626 22.82 -20.67 3.27
N PHE A 627 22.26 -21.15 2.18
CA PHE A 627 21.15 -20.51 1.47
C PHE A 627 19.86 -21.26 1.75
N PHE A 628 18.82 -20.54 2.15
CA PHE A 628 17.51 -21.08 2.51
C PHE A 628 16.45 -20.51 1.57
N TYR A 629 15.61 -21.35 0.98
CA TYR A 629 14.58 -20.94 0.01
C TYR A 629 13.16 -21.24 0.50
N PRO A 630 12.66 -20.56 1.54
CA PRO A 630 11.30 -20.78 2.03
C PRO A 630 10.22 -20.09 1.18
N PHE A 631 10.56 -19.15 0.29
CA PHE A 631 9.58 -18.39 -0.52
C PHE A 631 8.48 -17.73 0.33
N ALA A 632 8.91 -16.96 1.33
CA ALA A 632 8.04 -16.19 2.22
C ALA A 632 8.06 -14.68 1.93
N GLY A 633 8.74 -14.22 0.88
CA GLY A 633 8.88 -12.80 0.56
C GLY A 633 9.90 -12.07 1.43
N ARG A 634 10.44 -10.96 0.91
CA ARG A 634 11.62 -10.28 1.47
C ARG A 634 11.50 -9.89 2.95
N LEU A 635 10.38 -9.29 3.37
CA LEU A 635 10.19 -8.85 4.77
C LEU A 635 10.15 -10.03 5.74
N ALA A 636 9.45 -11.11 5.38
CA ALA A 636 9.46 -12.31 6.20
C ALA A 636 10.85 -12.96 6.23
N HIS A 637 11.62 -12.92 5.14
CA HIS A 637 13.01 -13.40 5.12
C HIS A 637 13.95 -12.59 6.00
N GLU A 638 13.75 -11.28 6.14
CA GLU A 638 14.50 -10.46 7.11
C GLU A 638 14.30 -10.99 8.52
N GLY A 639 13.05 -11.24 8.93
CA GLY A 639 12.73 -11.86 10.22
C GLY A 639 13.27 -13.29 10.36
N LEU A 640 13.05 -14.16 9.36
CA LEU A 640 13.51 -15.55 9.37
C LEU A 640 15.03 -15.66 9.45
N SER A 641 15.77 -14.83 8.70
CA SER A 641 17.23 -14.86 8.69
C SER A 641 17.83 -14.51 10.05
N ALA A 642 17.29 -13.48 10.71
CA ALA A 642 17.71 -13.11 12.06
C ALA A 642 17.34 -14.19 13.09
N LEU A 643 16.11 -14.73 13.02
CA LEU A 643 15.63 -15.78 13.92
C LEU A 643 16.46 -17.06 13.82
N VAL A 644 16.62 -17.59 12.60
CA VAL A 644 17.36 -18.83 12.33
C VAL A 644 18.83 -18.64 12.69
N ALA A 645 19.45 -17.51 12.32
CA ALA A 645 20.83 -17.21 12.71
C ALA A 645 21.01 -17.20 14.23
N TRP A 646 20.10 -16.59 14.98
CA TRP A 646 20.17 -16.52 16.44
C TRP A 646 20.02 -17.91 17.07
N ARG A 647 19.07 -18.73 16.59
CA ARG A 647 18.87 -20.09 17.10
C ARG A 647 20.06 -21.00 16.82
N LEU A 648 20.60 -20.95 15.61
CA LEU A 648 21.81 -21.70 15.25
C LEU A 648 23.04 -21.21 16.04
N ALA A 649 23.15 -19.90 16.32
CA ALA A 649 24.24 -19.35 17.13
C ALA A 649 24.20 -19.80 18.60
N ARG A 650 23.04 -20.22 19.11
CA ARG A 650 22.91 -20.80 20.45
C ARG A 650 23.34 -22.27 20.50
N MET A 651 23.13 -23.00 19.40
CA MET A 651 23.57 -24.39 19.26
C MET A 651 25.07 -24.46 19.00
N HIS A 652 25.58 -23.53 18.17
CA HIS A 652 26.98 -23.45 17.77
C HIS A 652 27.51 -22.04 17.99
N GLN A 653 28.60 -21.87 18.73
CA GLN A 653 29.23 -20.55 18.92
C GLN A 653 29.77 -19.99 17.59
N ALA A 654 28.91 -19.26 16.87
CA ALA A 654 29.18 -18.74 15.55
C ALA A 654 28.57 -17.34 15.38
N THR A 655 29.23 -16.51 14.57
CA THR A 655 28.70 -15.21 14.16
C THR A 655 28.28 -15.29 12.72
N PHE A 656 27.00 -15.02 12.47
CA PHE A 656 26.44 -15.00 11.13
C PHE A 656 26.35 -13.57 10.60
N ARG A 657 26.58 -13.45 9.30
CA ARG A 657 26.09 -12.33 8.50
C ARG A 657 25.02 -12.87 7.58
N PHE A 658 24.04 -12.05 7.23
CA PHE A 658 22.96 -12.50 6.37
C PHE A 658 22.62 -11.50 5.26
N SER A 659 21.99 -12.03 4.23
CA SER A 659 21.41 -11.27 3.11
C SER A 659 20.07 -11.89 2.72
N VAL A 660 19.20 -11.09 2.13
CA VAL A 660 17.81 -11.49 1.84
C VAL A 660 17.37 -11.02 0.46
N ASN A 661 16.53 -11.81 -0.21
CA ASN A 661 15.78 -11.39 -1.39
C ASN A 661 14.32 -11.87 -1.28
N ASP A 662 13.55 -11.82 -2.36
CA ASP A 662 12.14 -12.22 -2.36
C ASP A 662 11.91 -13.74 -2.24
N TYR A 663 12.93 -14.57 -2.50
CA TYR A 663 12.81 -16.03 -2.57
C TYR A 663 13.46 -16.76 -1.39
N GLY A 664 14.47 -16.14 -0.78
CA GLY A 664 15.19 -16.73 0.34
C GLY A 664 16.18 -15.79 1.03
N PHE A 665 17.07 -16.41 1.80
CA PHE A 665 18.12 -15.73 2.56
C PHE A 665 19.42 -16.54 2.65
N GLU A 666 20.54 -15.84 2.77
CA GLU A 666 21.88 -16.41 3.01
C GLU A 666 22.26 -16.19 4.48
N LEU A 667 22.80 -17.21 5.15
CA LEU A 667 23.58 -17.09 6.38
C LEU A 667 25.03 -17.47 6.08
N VAL A 668 25.98 -16.57 6.34
CA VAL A 668 27.40 -16.84 6.18
C VAL A 668 28.13 -16.74 7.51
N THR A 669 28.90 -17.78 7.83
CA THR A 669 29.75 -17.85 9.03
C THR A 669 31.19 -18.18 8.65
N ARG A 670 32.16 -17.59 9.36
CA ARG A 670 33.58 -17.94 9.19
C ARG A 670 33.92 -19.31 9.80
N SER A 671 33.13 -19.74 10.77
CA SER A 671 33.27 -21.06 11.39
C SER A 671 32.85 -22.12 10.38
N LYS A 672 33.64 -23.19 10.23
CA LYS A 672 33.30 -24.34 9.37
C LYS A 672 32.33 -25.27 10.10
N VAL A 673 31.18 -24.73 10.51
CA VAL A 673 30.11 -25.48 11.20
C VAL A 673 29.17 -26.08 10.17
N ASP A 674 28.92 -27.38 10.26
CA ASP A 674 27.89 -28.08 9.49
C ASP A 674 26.64 -28.23 10.36
N PHE A 675 25.46 -28.01 9.79
CA PHE A 675 24.19 -28.18 10.51
C PHE A 675 23.51 -29.46 10.07
N ALA A 676 23.13 -30.29 11.04
CA ALA A 676 22.28 -31.46 10.77
C ALA A 676 20.84 -31.03 10.48
N VAL A 677 20.08 -31.88 9.79
CA VAL A 677 18.67 -31.62 9.46
C VAL A 677 17.83 -31.36 10.71
N ASP A 678 18.09 -32.06 11.82
CA ASP A 678 17.37 -31.86 13.08
C ASP A 678 17.65 -30.49 13.71
N GLU A 679 18.88 -29.98 13.58
CA GLU A 679 19.24 -28.64 14.05
C GLU A 679 18.57 -27.55 13.21
N LEU A 680 18.55 -27.75 11.89
CA LEU A 680 17.80 -26.87 10.99
C LEU A 680 16.31 -26.88 11.33
N ARG A 681 15.72 -28.06 11.55
CA ARG A 681 14.31 -28.21 11.94
C ARG A 681 14.02 -27.48 13.26
N ALA A 682 14.90 -27.62 14.25
CA ALA A 682 14.78 -26.89 15.51
C ALA A 682 14.87 -25.36 15.31
N ALA A 683 15.77 -24.89 14.44
CA ALA A 683 15.91 -23.47 14.15
C ALA A 683 14.66 -22.87 13.45
N PHE A 684 13.95 -23.67 12.66
CA PHE A 684 12.68 -23.29 12.01
C PHE A 684 11.42 -23.62 12.84
N SER A 685 11.54 -24.00 14.12
CA SER A 685 10.36 -24.26 14.96
C SER A 685 9.48 -23.00 15.12
N PRO A 686 8.13 -23.11 15.12
CA PRO A 686 7.26 -21.98 15.47
C PRO A 686 7.28 -21.63 16.96
N ASP A 687 7.88 -22.47 17.81
CA ASP A 687 7.93 -22.27 19.27
C ASP A 687 8.72 -21.02 19.65
N HIS A 688 8.31 -20.31 20.70
CA HIS A 688 8.97 -19.09 21.21
C HIS A 688 9.24 -17.99 20.16
N LEU A 689 8.50 -17.99 19.04
CA LEU A 689 8.75 -17.10 17.91
C LEU A 689 8.84 -15.62 18.30
N VAL A 690 7.88 -15.13 19.06
CA VAL A 690 7.79 -13.70 19.41
C VAL A 690 8.97 -13.30 20.30
N ASP A 691 9.25 -14.09 21.33
CA ASP A 691 10.32 -13.81 22.30
C ASP A 691 11.70 -13.82 21.63
N ASP A 692 11.95 -14.79 20.76
CA ASP A 692 13.21 -14.92 20.03
C ASP A 692 13.41 -13.77 19.04
N LEU A 693 12.37 -13.37 18.31
CA LEU A 693 12.42 -12.22 17.38
C LEU A 693 12.69 -10.91 18.10
N LEU A 694 12.02 -10.68 19.23
CA LEU A 694 12.21 -9.46 20.02
C LEU A 694 13.66 -9.36 20.54
N THR A 695 14.25 -10.52 20.88
CA THR A 695 15.64 -10.61 21.35
C THR A 695 16.64 -10.37 20.22
N CYS A 696 16.45 -10.95 19.03
CA CYS A 696 17.47 -10.93 17.98
C CYS A 696 17.52 -9.61 17.17
N LEU A 697 16.41 -8.85 17.09
CA LEU A 697 16.30 -7.65 16.25
C LEU A 697 16.46 -6.32 16.99
N ASN A 698 16.90 -6.33 18.25
CA ASN A 698 16.92 -5.14 19.12
C ASN A 698 15.56 -4.42 19.11
N ALA A 699 14.49 -5.17 19.41
CA ALA A 699 13.12 -4.71 19.23
C ALA A 699 12.78 -3.44 20.03
N SER A 700 13.50 -3.14 21.11
CA SER A 700 13.36 -1.89 21.85
C SER A 700 13.60 -0.66 20.98
N GLU A 701 14.61 -0.68 20.10
CA GLU A 701 14.90 0.45 19.21
C GLU A 701 13.90 0.53 18.05
N LEU A 702 13.53 -0.62 17.47
CA LEU A 702 12.50 -0.67 16.41
C LEU A 702 11.14 -0.19 16.95
N ALA A 703 10.74 -0.65 18.14
CA ALA A 703 9.51 -0.22 18.81
C ALA A 703 9.55 1.27 19.15
N LYS A 704 10.69 1.79 19.63
CA LYS A 704 10.87 3.23 19.87
C LYS A 704 10.73 4.05 18.59
N HIS A 705 11.21 3.54 17.46
CA HIS A 705 11.01 4.16 16.15
C HIS A 705 9.53 4.11 15.71
N ALA A 706 8.87 2.96 15.79
CA ALA A 706 7.45 2.81 15.44
C ALA A 706 6.52 3.62 16.36
N PHE A 707 6.90 3.77 17.63
CA PHE A 707 6.14 4.52 18.64
C PHE A 707 5.97 5.99 18.27
N ARG A 708 6.83 6.57 17.43
CA ARG A 708 6.67 7.94 16.92
C ARG A 708 5.26 8.16 16.35
N ASP A 709 4.81 7.23 15.52
CA ASP A 709 3.57 7.36 14.77
C ASP A 709 2.37 7.13 15.69
N ILE A 710 2.46 6.14 16.56
CA ILE A 710 1.49 5.85 17.63
C ILE A 710 1.33 7.05 18.55
N ALA A 711 2.42 7.63 19.06
CA ALA A 711 2.39 8.79 19.94
C ALA A 711 1.72 10.01 19.29
N ARG A 712 1.89 10.17 17.97
CA ARG A 712 1.27 11.27 17.23
C ARG A 712 -0.23 11.05 17.05
N ILE A 713 -0.64 9.85 16.62
CA ILE A 713 -2.05 9.47 16.42
C ILE A 713 -2.78 9.50 17.76
N ALA A 714 -2.16 8.98 18.81
CA ALA A 714 -2.68 8.95 20.18
C ALA A 714 -2.70 10.33 20.84
N GLY A 715 -2.16 11.39 20.21
CA GLY A 715 -2.20 12.77 20.71
C GLY A 715 -1.19 13.13 21.79
N LEU A 716 -0.13 12.31 21.97
CA LEU A 716 0.96 12.56 22.92
C LEU A 716 1.98 13.58 22.40
N VAL A 717 2.16 13.66 21.08
CA VAL A 717 3.16 14.55 20.46
C VAL A 717 2.50 15.50 19.49
N PHE A 718 2.68 16.81 19.72
CA PHE A 718 2.22 17.88 18.85
C PHE A 718 3.36 18.42 17.98
N SER A 719 3.15 18.42 16.66
CA SER A 719 4.13 18.86 15.65
C SER A 719 4.20 20.39 15.46
N GLY A 720 3.40 21.16 16.20
CA GLY A 720 3.43 22.63 16.16
C GLY A 720 2.30 23.25 15.32
N TYR A 721 2.17 24.57 15.40
CA TYR A 721 1.17 25.35 14.68
C TYR A 721 1.67 25.77 13.30
N PRO A 722 0.79 26.12 12.34
CA PRO A 722 1.21 26.73 11.07
C PRO A 722 2.15 27.93 11.31
N GLY A 723 3.33 27.91 10.69
CA GLY A 723 4.39 28.92 10.90
C GLY A 723 5.32 28.67 12.09
N GLN A 724 5.01 27.70 12.97
CA GLN A 724 5.80 27.30 14.14
C GLN A 724 5.85 25.77 14.27
N THR A 725 6.25 25.08 13.20
CA THR A 725 6.32 23.62 13.15
C THR A 725 7.63 23.10 13.77
N LYS A 726 7.55 22.06 14.59
CA LYS A 726 8.72 21.31 15.06
C LYS A 726 9.34 20.55 13.89
N SER A 727 10.67 20.46 13.85
CA SER A 727 11.39 19.58 12.92
C SER A 727 11.12 18.11 13.24
N ALA A 728 11.33 17.21 12.27
CA ALA A 728 11.14 15.78 12.48
C ALA A 728 12.05 15.24 13.58
N ARG A 729 13.29 15.74 13.65
CA ARG A 729 14.23 15.40 14.73
C ARG A 729 13.68 15.79 16.11
N GLN A 730 13.05 16.96 16.23
CA GLN A 730 12.42 17.39 17.49
C GLN A 730 11.19 16.55 17.82
N VAL A 731 10.39 16.17 16.82
CA VAL A 731 9.24 15.27 16.99
C VAL A 731 9.74 13.89 17.45
N GLN A 732 10.75 13.32 16.78
CA GLN A 732 11.38 12.04 17.15
C GLN A 732 11.94 12.07 18.57
N ALA A 733 12.67 13.15 18.93
CA ALA A 733 13.19 13.31 20.28
C ALA A 733 12.04 13.38 21.32
N SER A 734 10.96 14.10 21.02
CA SER A 734 9.79 14.19 21.90
C SER A 734 9.12 12.83 22.07
N SER A 735 8.89 12.10 20.97
CA SER A 735 8.31 10.74 20.99
C SER A 735 9.21 9.77 21.73
N GLY A 736 10.53 9.84 21.53
CA GLY A 736 11.51 9.00 22.22
C GLY A 736 11.54 9.24 23.73
N LEU A 737 11.45 10.51 24.18
CA LEU A 737 11.33 10.84 25.60
C LEU A 737 10.05 10.28 26.22
N VAL A 738 8.91 10.41 25.52
CA VAL A 738 7.64 9.84 25.99
C VAL A 738 7.73 8.31 26.06
N TYR A 739 8.32 7.67 25.06
CA TYR A 739 8.58 6.22 25.08
C TYR A 739 9.41 5.82 26.29
N ASP A 740 10.52 6.52 26.56
CA ASP A 740 11.41 6.21 27.69
C ASP A 740 10.71 6.41 29.04
N VAL A 741 9.86 7.43 29.18
CA VAL A 741 9.04 7.65 30.39
C VAL A 741 8.05 6.51 30.58
N LEU A 742 7.29 6.15 29.53
CA LEU A 742 6.34 5.04 29.62
C LEU A 742 7.08 3.73 29.93
N ALA A 743 8.14 3.39 29.20
CA ALA A 743 8.88 2.15 29.40
C ALA A 743 9.47 2.03 30.82
N ARG A 744 9.80 3.15 31.46
CA ARG A 744 10.37 3.18 32.81
C ARG A 744 9.35 3.18 33.95
N TYR A 745 8.22 3.89 33.76
CA TYR A 745 7.26 4.16 34.83
C TYR A 745 5.88 3.52 34.62
N ASP A 746 5.61 2.98 33.43
CA ASP A 746 4.37 2.34 33.00
C ASP A 746 4.68 1.30 31.89
N ALA A 747 5.51 0.30 32.22
CA ALA A 747 6.06 -0.66 31.26
C ALA A 747 4.97 -1.51 30.57
N ASP A 748 3.81 -1.65 31.21
CA ASP A 748 2.63 -2.35 30.71
C ASP A 748 1.69 -1.43 29.90
N ASN A 749 2.12 -0.21 29.59
CA ASN A 749 1.33 0.73 28.81
C ASN A 749 0.96 0.12 27.45
N ARG A 750 -0.34 0.09 27.14
CA ARG A 750 -0.85 -0.59 25.94
C ARG A 750 -0.38 0.04 24.62
N LEU A 751 0.06 1.31 24.60
CA LEU A 751 0.69 1.88 23.40
C LEU A 751 2.10 1.35 23.15
N LEU A 752 2.82 0.92 24.19
CA LEU A 752 4.10 0.21 24.03
C LEU A 752 3.87 -1.19 23.46
N THR A 753 2.86 -1.90 23.96
CA THR A 753 2.43 -3.18 23.41
C THR A 753 2.04 -3.03 21.95
N GLN A 754 1.17 -2.05 21.63
CA GLN A 754 0.80 -1.76 20.25
C GLN A 754 2.01 -1.42 19.36
N ALA A 755 3.01 -0.69 19.88
CA ALA A 755 4.23 -0.40 19.12
C ALA A 755 5.05 -1.66 18.81
N ARG A 756 5.14 -2.60 19.75
CA ARG A 756 5.79 -3.89 19.54
C ARG A 756 5.02 -4.71 18.50
N ASP A 757 3.70 -4.82 18.66
CA ASP A 757 2.84 -5.57 17.73
C ASP A 757 2.91 -5.00 16.31
N GLU A 758 2.87 -3.67 16.14
CA GLU A 758 2.98 -3.04 14.83
C GLU A 758 4.35 -3.23 14.17
N VAL A 759 5.44 -3.29 14.93
CA VAL A 759 6.77 -3.63 14.38
C VAL A 759 6.76 -5.06 13.85
N LEU A 760 6.25 -6.00 14.65
CA LEU A 760 6.17 -7.41 14.25
C LEU A 760 5.28 -7.59 13.01
N GLU A 761 4.15 -6.90 12.95
CA GLU A 761 3.21 -6.99 11.83
C GLU A 761 3.71 -6.28 10.56
N ARG A 762 4.25 -5.06 10.66
CA ARG A 762 4.57 -4.23 9.48
C ARG A 762 5.98 -4.41 8.96
N GLU A 763 6.97 -4.48 9.84
CA GLU A 763 8.37 -4.57 9.43
C GLU A 763 8.78 -6.01 9.15
N LEU A 764 8.17 -6.99 9.84
CA LEU A 764 8.55 -8.40 9.75
C LEU A 764 7.47 -9.31 9.16
N GLU A 765 6.27 -8.79 8.86
CA GLU A 765 5.11 -9.59 8.45
C GLU A 765 4.92 -10.86 9.31
N ILE A 766 4.88 -10.72 10.63
CA ILE A 766 4.92 -11.88 11.56
C ILE A 766 3.88 -12.96 11.25
N GLY A 767 2.70 -12.59 10.74
CA GLY A 767 1.69 -13.55 10.29
C GLY A 767 2.22 -14.45 9.16
N ARG A 768 2.93 -13.87 8.20
CA ARG A 768 3.57 -14.59 7.09
C ARG A 768 4.76 -15.40 7.54
N LEU A 769 5.55 -14.88 8.48
CA LEU A 769 6.64 -15.61 9.10
C LEU A 769 6.11 -16.86 9.84
N ARG A 770 5.04 -16.73 10.62
CA ARG A 770 4.37 -17.86 11.29
C ARG A 770 3.85 -18.88 10.27
N SER A 771 3.21 -18.44 9.20
CA SER A 771 2.78 -19.34 8.12
C SER A 771 3.96 -20.05 7.45
N ALA A 772 5.08 -19.36 7.24
CA ALA A 772 6.28 -19.96 6.67
C ALA A 772 6.92 -21.00 7.60
N LEU A 773 7.00 -20.73 8.92
CA LEU A 773 7.51 -21.71 9.90
C LEU A 773 6.60 -22.93 10.02
N ALA A 774 5.29 -22.72 10.11
CA ALA A 774 4.31 -23.81 10.15
C ALA A 774 4.45 -24.70 8.90
N ARG A 775 4.54 -24.07 7.72
CA ARG A 775 4.78 -24.76 6.46
C ARG A 775 6.09 -25.55 6.49
N VAL A 776 7.21 -24.91 6.84
CA VAL A 776 8.52 -25.58 6.92
C VAL A 776 8.50 -26.76 7.91
N GLY A 777 7.73 -26.68 8.99
CA GLY A 777 7.54 -27.77 9.94
C GLY A 777 6.89 -29.03 9.35
N GLU A 778 6.05 -28.86 8.32
CA GLU A 778 5.41 -29.95 7.58
C GLU A 778 6.25 -30.44 6.39
N GLN A 779 7.24 -29.66 5.98
CA GLN A 779 8.09 -29.96 4.82
C GLN A 779 9.25 -30.90 5.13
N SER A 780 9.72 -31.58 4.09
CA SER A 780 11.03 -32.22 4.14
C SER A 780 12.13 -31.18 3.87
N ILE A 781 13.25 -31.28 4.59
CA ILE A 781 14.41 -30.40 4.37
C ILE A 781 15.34 -31.10 3.38
N ARG A 782 15.49 -30.51 2.19
CA ARG A 782 16.41 -30.98 1.17
C ARG A 782 17.73 -30.23 1.30
N LEU A 783 18.71 -30.88 1.92
CA LEU A 783 20.08 -30.37 2.03
C LEU A 783 20.88 -30.69 0.76
N ALA A 784 21.46 -29.67 0.13
CA ALA A 784 22.32 -29.80 -1.04
C ALA A 784 23.68 -29.14 -0.82
N GLU A 785 24.74 -29.76 -1.36
CA GLU A 785 26.12 -29.26 -1.27
C GLU A 785 26.65 -28.91 -2.67
N PRO A 786 26.13 -27.86 -3.32
CA PRO A 786 26.58 -27.52 -4.66
C PRO A 786 28.06 -27.13 -4.63
N PRO A 787 28.84 -27.48 -5.67
CA PRO A 787 30.29 -27.22 -5.68
C PRO A 787 30.64 -25.73 -5.77
N ARG A 788 29.65 -24.86 -6.00
CA ARG A 788 29.78 -23.41 -6.21
C ARG A 788 28.42 -22.74 -6.06
N LEU A 789 28.40 -21.40 -6.12
CA LEU A 789 27.17 -20.62 -6.10
C LEU A 789 26.25 -21.03 -7.27
N THR A 790 25.03 -21.41 -6.93
CA THR A 790 23.98 -21.82 -7.88
C THR A 790 23.27 -20.60 -8.48
N PRO A 791 22.48 -20.75 -9.56
CA PRO A 791 21.62 -19.67 -10.05
C PRO A 791 20.72 -19.03 -8.98
N LEU A 792 20.20 -19.80 -8.01
CA LEU A 792 19.42 -19.26 -6.90
C LEU A 792 20.28 -18.66 -5.77
N GLY A 793 21.48 -19.20 -5.50
CA GLY A 793 22.38 -18.73 -4.45
C GLY A 793 23.16 -17.46 -4.83
N PHE A 794 23.47 -17.31 -6.12
CA PHE A 794 24.24 -16.18 -6.63
C PHE A 794 23.58 -14.80 -6.36
N PRO A 795 22.27 -14.57 -6.60
CA PRO A 795 21.62 -13.30 -6.28
C PRO A 795 21.75 -12.90 -4.80
N LEU A 796 21.63 -13.86 -3.87
CA LEU A 796 21.77 -13.60 -2.43
C LEU A 796 23.20 -13.19 -2.08
N TRP A 797 24.19 -13.89 -2.65
CA TRP A 797 25.58 -13.49 -2.52
C TRP A 797 25.83 -12.07 -3.06
N VAL A 798 25.22 -11.70 -4.19
CA VAL A 798 25.34 -10.34 -4.77
C VAL A 798 24.75 -9.27 -3.83
N GLU A 799 23.57 -9.51 -3.23
CA GLU A 799 22.96 -8.58 -2.26
C GLU A 799 23.92 -8.30 -1.09
N ARG A 800 24.62 -9.32 -0.60
CA ARG A 800 25.62 -9.17 0.46
C ARG A 800 26.87 -8.40 0.00
N VAL A 801 27.35 -8.67 -1.22
CA VAL A 801 28.53 -7.97 -1.75
C VAL A 801 28.21 -6.50 -2.00
N ALA A 802 27.00 -6.19 -2.47
CA ALA A 802 26.54 -4.83 -2.71
C ALA A 802 26.34 -4.00 -1.43
N SER A 803 26.09 -4.64 -0.28
CA SER A 803 25.95 -3.98 1.02
C SER A 803 27.29 -3.74 1.74
N GLN A 804 28.41 -4.21 1.20
CA GLN A 804 29.75 -4.02 1.78
C GLN A 804 30.47 -2.82 1.17
N VAL A 805 31.16 -2.05 2.01
CA VAL A 805 32.07 -0.98 1.58
C VAL A 805 33.45 -1.59 1.29
N SER A 806 33.96 -1.38 0.07
CA SER A 806 35.26 -1.89 -0.39
C SER A 806 35.96 -0.87 -1.28
N ASN A 807 37.29 -0.97 -1.38
CA ASN A 807 38.11 -0.19 -2.33
C ASN A 807 37.99 -0.72 -3.78
N GLU A 808 37.44 -1.93 -3.96
CA GLU A 808 37.08 -2.47 -5.26
C GLU A 808 35.59 -2.18 -5.56
N SER A 809 35.27 -1.88 -6.82
CA SER A 809 33.89 -1.81 -7.29
C SER A 809 33.21 -3.18 -7.11
N TRP A 810 32.13 -3.20 -6.32
CA TRP A 810 31.33 -4.42 -6.13
C TRP A 810 30.82 -5.00 -7.45
N LYS A 811 30.54 -4.17 -8.47
CA LYS A 811 30.12 -4.62 -9.80
C LYS A 811 31.22 -5.42 -10.52
N ASP A 812 32.47 -5.02 -10.37
CA ASP A 812 33.61 -5.69 -11.00
C ASP A 812 33.82 -7.06 -10.34
N ARG A 813 33.64 -7.13 -9.02
CA ARG A 813 33.63 -8.38 -8.26
C ARG A 813 32.51 -9.33 -8.70
N VAL A 814 31.30 -8.81 -8.90
CA VAL A 814 30.15 -9.58 -9.41
C VAL A 814 30.45 -10.09 -10.82
N ALA A 815 30.91 -9.23 -11.74
CA ALA A 815 31.22 -9.60 -13.12
C ALA A 815 32.30 -10.71 -13.20
N ARG A 816 33.36 -10.62 -12.38
CA ARG A 816 34.39 -11.68 -12.30
C ARG A 816 33.81 -13.01 -11.82
N MET A 817 32.93 -12.99 -10.82
CA MET A 817 32.27 -14.20 -10.34
C MET A 817 31.34 -14.79 -11.41
N THR A 818 30.54 -13.96 -12.10
CA THR A 818 29.70 -14.40 -13.22
C THR A 818 30.52 -15.14 -14.28
N VAL A 819 31.63 -14.55 -14.76
CA VAL A 819 32.51 -15.20 -15.75
C VAL A 819 33.04 -16.55 -15.26
N GLN A 820 33.37 -16.68 -13.97
CA GLN A 820 33.83 -17.95 -13.40
C GLN A 820 32.73 -19.01 -13.38
N LEU A 821 31.51 -18.63 -13.00
CA LEU A 821 30.36 -19.53 -12.94
C LEU A 821 29.89 -19.96 -14.34
N GLU A 822 29.83 -19.03 -15.30
CA GLU A 822 29.49 -19.30 -16.71
C GLU A 822 30.45 -20.32 -17.33
N LYS A 823 31.77 -20.10 -17.22
CA LYS A 823 32.80 -21.05 -17.70
C LYS A 823 32.64 -22.44 -17.10
N ALA A 824 32.19 -22.50 -15.86
CA ALA A 824 32.04 -23.74 -15.15
C ALA A 824 30.70 -24.44 -15.47
N ALA A 825 29.69 -23.70 -15.94
CA ALA A 825 28.45 -24.24 -16.51
C ALA A 825 28.69 -24.88 -17.88
N ASP A 826 29.48 -24.24 -18.74
CA ASP A 826 29.78 -24.75 -20.09
C ASP A 826 30.52 -26.09 -20.08
N ARG A 827 31.43 -26.29 -19.12
CA ARG A 827 32.21 -27.55 -18.97
C ARG A 827 31.35 -28.79 -18.69
N LYS A 828 30.10 -28.63 -18.23
CA LYS A 828 29.20 -29.74 -17.91
C LYS A 828 28.29 -30.11 -19.10
N SER A 829 28.15 -29.24 -20.11
CA SER A 829 27.38 -29.51 -21.34
C SER A 829 28.18 -30.31 -22.38
N SER A 830 29.51 -30.42 -22.21
CA SER A 830 30.42 -31.13 -23.13
C SER A 830 30.79 -32.55 -22.69
N ARG A 831 30.07 -33.12 -21.72
CA ARG A 831 30.16 -34.51 -21.24
C ARG A 831 28.75 -35.05 -21.15
#